data_AF-A0A3M7G566-F1
#
_entry.id   AF-A0A3M7G566-F1
#
_cell.length_a   1.000
_cell.length_b   1.000
_cell.length_c   1.000
_cell.angle_alpha   90.00
_cell.angle_beta   90.00
_cell.angle_gamma   90.00
#
_symmetry.space_group_name_H-M   'P 1'
#
loop_
_entity.id
_entity.type
_entity.pdbx_description
1 polymer ?
#
loop_
_entity_poly.entity_id
_entity_poly.type
_entity_poly.pdbx_seq_one_letter_code
_entity_poly.pdbx_strand_id
1 'polypeptide(L)'
;MPWGGDNSTQAALAAGGLAAPGNEQHLRQGLLAKRDAYISSAVTTTTHVNTIYTTIEDTVATVYETIDVTKTLSPSSTETKQYASSSDAIDGGAAPQEAGQRSNFGASAASPTSTTTSICSDDASSATAAQYNNGSPDTHNAAVSTSGISTLASLSSLATMSPTISSAMAPTTTAIASTMTSGVISHTFAANDVYTCSTTISAASTVPSCSLLPTAPITNEEQVGDSVLGSLCAPYLDKWLGDYETAPWGDLTTSNSDSTVQGDVPVTNVTRAYDFTISRGRISADGVLRDVILINNQFPGPMIEANWGDRIEVTVHNNITEPQEGTSLHWHGQLQRLTPWQDGVPSIGQCPIAPGHSFTYNFLAEVHGSSWYHAHYSSQFTAGVAGPLVVHGPTSMDYDIDIGPVMLSDWYHIPYFSIVENAVGTDLSVIPPTSDAVLINGRGRFDCSKRSYDNASQWLGSNLESDLEWTCVDEAPLAAFRFQSGKVHRLRLMNHGANGVHKFSIDNHNLTVIATDYVPVVPYTTDVVTLGVGQRADVLVTALDTPEAAIWMRTSAPGGEPCGGSDNPDMKAAIYYENADVTVDPKSETTHSYNASACLNADFADVTPAYAITPSNNTYLQDLDLTLVRNETGNFEFRVNGQVYHANFNKPLLKNVQEGNFTFEPQWNVYDNLGGPGTTSVILNVTNNMPLTHPFHLHGHNFYVLNVQEGSGPAQAQRPGPNNGPGFEDGLAWDGSVKNFANPMRRDTILLPPYGFAAIQFELDNPGIWPFHCHVAWHLSGGQSINILYRPDDIPTLPEGFTEETCKDWDYYSSQNVVDQIDAGA
;
A
#
# COMPACT_ATOMS: atom_id res chain seq x y z
N MET A 1 35.41 19.37 -42.23
CA MET A 1 36.23 20.42 -42.89
C MET A 1 35.39 21.69 -42.99
N PRO A 2 35.96 22.88 -42.76
CA PRO A 2 35.24 24.02 -42.19
C PRO A 2 35.03 25.23 -43.16
N TRP A 3 34.03 26.06 -42.80
CA TRP A 3 33.98 27.55 -42.84
C TRP A 3 33.55 28.38 -44.07
N GLY A 4 32.80 29.45 -43.73
CA GLY A 4 32.73 30.77 -44.39
C GLY A 4 31.29 31.31 -44.48
N GLY A 5 30.76 32.08 -43.52
CA GLY A 5 30.90 33.55 -43.35
C GLY A 5 29.55 34.22 -43.74
N ASP A 6 29.01 35.31 -43.20
CA ASP A 6 29.48 36.33 -42.26
C ASP A 6 28.26 37.12 -41.71
N ASN A 7 28.52 37.93 -40.69
CA ASN A 7 27.65 38.55 -39.70
C ASN A 7 26.89 39.83 -40.12
N SER A 8 25.67 39.95 -39.58
CA SER A 8 25.03 41.13 -38.94
C SER A 8 25.22 42.57 -39.49
N THR A 9 24.10 43.28 -39.64
CA THR A 9 23.93 44.63 -39.04
C THR A 9 22.44 44.96 -38.81
N GLN A 10 22.10 45.27 -37.55
CA GLN A 10 20.88 45.94 -37.06
C GLN A 10 20.76 47.36 -37.72
N ALA A 11 19.65 48.10 -37.80
CA ALA A 11 18.44 48.23 -36.98
C ALA A 11 17.36 49.04 -37.76
N ALA A 12 16.08 48.87 -37.37
CA ALA A 12 15.00 49.89 -37.17
C ALA A 12 14.82 51.06 -38.19
N LEU A 13 13.64 51.55 -38.60
CA LEU A 13 12.24 51.50 -38.13
C LEU A 13 11.37 52.21 -39.20
N ALA A 14 10.12 51.74 -39.36
CA ALA A 14 8.89 52.49 -39.70
C ALA A 14 8.79 53.41 -40.94
N ALA A 15 7.89 53.05 -41.88
CA ALA A 15 6.66 53.82 -42.18
C ALA A 15 5.90 53.23 -43.39
N GLY A 16 4.60 52.93 -43.21
CA GLY A 16 3.67 52.72 -44.34
C GLY A 16 2.45 51.81 -44.06
N GLY A 17 1.46 52.27 -43.30
CA GLY A 17 0.05 51.82 -43.46
C GLY A 17 -0.56 52.50 -44.72
N LEU A 18 -1.66 52.10 -45.34
CA LEU A 18 -2.93 51.45 -44.95
C LEU A 18 -3.60 50.89 -46.22
N ALA A 19 -4.35 49.77 -46.14
CA ALA A 19 -5.50 49.50 -47.02
C ALA A 19 -6.50 48.47 -46.42
N ALA A 20 -7.60 49.01 -45.90
CA ALA A 20 -9.00 48.58 -45.78
C ALA A 20 -9.43 47.13 -45.37
N PRO A 21 -10.34 47.01 -44.36
CA PRO A 21 -11.01 45.77 -43.95
C PRO A 21 -12.29 45.54 -44.77
N GLY A 22 -12.44 44.38 -45.40
CA GLY A 22 -13.65 44.05 -46.16
C GLY A 22 -13.72 42.63 -46.73
N ASN A 23 -12.59 41.92 -46.84
CA ASN A 23 -12.55 40.60 -47.47
C ASN A 23 -12.47 39.40 -46.50
N GLU A 24 -12.18 39.60 -45.20
CA GLU A 24 -12.11 38.48 -44.24
C GLU A 24 -13.50 37.95 -43.84
N GLN A 25 -14.53 38.80 -43.83
CA GLN A 25 -15.87 38.38 -43.41
C GLN A 25 -16.56 37.48 -44.46
N HIS A 26 -16.28 37.69 -45.75
CA HIS A 26 -16.78 36.85 -46.84
C HIS A 26 -16.08 35.47 -46.90
N LEU A 27 -14.77 35.43 -46.62
CA LEU A 27 -14.01 34.17 -46.51
C LEU A 27 -14.46 33.35 -45.30
N ARG A 28 -14.72 34.00 -44.16
CA ARG A 28 -15.20 33.35 -42.94
C ARG A 28 -16.61 32.78 -43.09
N GLN A 29 -17.53 33.50 -43.75
CA GLN A 29 -18.88 32.98 -44.04
C GLN A 29 -18.86 31.83 -45.06
N GLY A 30 -17.98 31.88 -46.06
CA GLY A 30 -17.82 30.77 -47.02
C GLY A 30 -17.28 29.48 -46.40
N LEU A 31 -16.41 29.58 -45.39
CA LEU A 31 -15.88 28.43 -44.65
C LEU A 31 -16.91 27.84 -43.68
N LEU A 32 -17.71 28.68 -43.01
CA LEU A 32 -18.79 28.22 -42.14
C LEU A 32 -19.89 27.51 -42.92
N ALA A 33 -20.29 28.03 -44.09
CA ALA A 33 -21.28 27.37 -44.95
C ALA A 33 -20.82 26.00 -45.48
N LYS A 34 -19.51 25.82 -45.73
CA LYS A 34 -18.95 24.52 -46.14
C LYS A 34 -18.87 23.53 -44.98
N ARG A 35 -18.55 24.00 -43.78
CA ARG A 35 -18.59 23.19 -42.55
C ARG A 35 -20.01 22.69 -42.25
N ASP A 36 -21.00 23.57 -42.35
CA ASP A 36 -22.38 23.22 -42.01
C ASP A 36 -23.00 22.28 -43.08
N ALA A 37 -22.59 22.40 -44.35
CA ALA A 37 -22.94 21.43 -45.40
C ALA A 37 -22.29 20.05 -45.17
N TYR A 38 -21.05 20.00 -44.67
CA TYR A 38 -20.36 18.75 -44.33
C TYR A 38 -21.02 18.06 -43.13
N ILE A 39 -21.35 18.83 -42.07
CA ILE A 39 -22.06 18.32 -40.88
C ILE A 39 -23.45 17.78 -41.26
N SER A 40 -24.21 18.49 -42.09
CA SER A 40 -25.52 18.02 -42.56
C SER A 40 -25.42 16.70 -43.35
N SER A 41 -24.39 16.54 -44.19
CA SER A 41 -24.15 15.28 -44.91
C SER A 41 -23.74 14.12 -43.99
N ALA A 42 -22.95 14.39 -42.95
CA ALA A 42 -22.51 13.40 -41.96
C ALA A 42 -23.66 12.95 -41.05
N VAL A 43 -24.54 13.87 -40.63
CA VAL A 43 -25.75 13.56 -39.86
C VAL A 43 -26.70 12.67 -40.67
N THR A 44 -26.91 12.97 -41.95
CA THR A 44 -27.78 12.16 -42.83
C THR A 44 -27.25 10.73 -43.04
N THR A 45 -25.92 10.57 -43.05
CA THR A 45 -25.25 9.26 -43.19
C THR A 45 -25.35 8.46 -41.88
N THR A 46 -25.26 9.12 -40.72
CA THR A 46 -25.38 8.50 -39.39
C THR A 46 -26.81 8.04 -39.11
N THR A 47 -27.83 8.79 -39.55
CA THR A 47 -29.24 8.36 -39.43
C THR A 47 -29.55 7.14 -40.30
N HIS A 48 -28.93 7.01 -41.48
CA HIS A 48 -29.09 5.81 -42.33
C HIS A 48 -28.44 4.57 -41.72
N VAL A 49 -27.28 4.71 -41.07
CA VAL A 49 -26.60 3.60 -40.38
C VAL A 49 -27.40 3.13 -39.16
N ASN A 50 -27.91 4.06 -38.33
CA ASN A 50 -28.72 3.71 -37.16
C ASN A 50 -30.06 3.05 -37.51
N THR A 51 -30.64 3.39 -38.67
CA THR A 51 -31.87 2.73 -39.17
C THR A 51 -31.59 1.29 -39.64
N ILE A 52 -30.38 1.02 -40.18
CA ILE A 52 -29.97 -0.33 -40.59
C ILE A 52 -29.68 -1.20 -39.36
N TYR A 53 -29.03 -0.66 -38.33
CA TYR A 53 -28.75 -1.39 -37.08
C TYR A 53 -30.02 -1.79 -36.33
N THR A 54 -30.98 -0.87 -36.19
CA THR A 54 -32.28 -1.18 -35.56
C THR A 54 -33.09 -2.22 -36.34
N THR A 55 -33.02 -2.22 -37.68
CA THR A 55 -33.68 -3.25 -38.50
C THR A 55 -33.01 -4.63 -38.35
N ILE A 56 -31.70 -4.69 -38.12
CA ILE A 56 -30.97 -5.93 -37.87
C ILE A 56 -31.28 -6.49 -36.48
N GLU A 57 -31.31 -5.64 -35.45
CA GLU A 57 -31.66 -6.06 -34.08
C GLU A 57 -33.10 -6.60 -33.98
N ASP A 58 -34.07 -5.96 -34.62
CA ASP A 58 -35.45 -6.47 -34.67
C ASP A 58 -35.55 -7.81 -35.43
N THR A 59 -34.73 -8.00 -36.47
CA THR A 59 -34.71 -9.26 -37.23
C THR A 59 -34.05 -10.39 -36.43
N VAL A 60 -33.03 -10.09 -35.62
CA VAL A 60 -32.36 -11.06 -34.74
C VAL A 60 -33.26 -11.42 -33.55
N ALA A 61 -33.94 -10.45 -32.95
CA ALA A 61 -34.90 -10.69 -31.86
C ALA A 61 -36.06 -11.61 -32.29
N THR A 62 -36.56 -11.45 -33.51
CA THR A 62 -37.65 -12.29 -34.05
C THR A 62 -37.21 -13.74 -34.34
N VAL A 63 -35.92 -13.98 -34.62
CA VAL A 63 -35.37 -15.32 -34.89
C VAL A 63 -35.16 -16.11 -33.59
N TYR A 64 -34.86 -15.45 -32.48
CA TYR A 64 -34.66 -16.12 -31.18
C TYR A 64 -35.96 -16.50 -30.46
N GLU A 65 -37.11 -15.91 -30.79
CA GLU A 65 -38.41 -16.30 -30.21
C GLU A 65 -39.07 -17.52 -30.89
N THR A 66 -38.46 -18.13 -31.92
CA THR A 66 -39.11 -19.23 -32.68
C THR A 66 -38.30 -20.54 -32.76
N ILE A 67 -37.51 -20.88 -31.74
CA ILE A 67 -36.89 -22.22 -31.63
C ILE A 67 -37.22 -22.84 -30.26
N ASP A 68 -38.35 -23.54 -30.22
CA ASP A 68 -38.73 -24.47 -29.15
C ASP A 68 -38.49 -25.91 -29.66
N VAL A 69 -37.50 -26.61 -29.08
CA VAL A 69 -37.38 -28.06 -29.22
C VAL A 69 -36.88 -28.67 -27.91
N THR A 70 -37.82 -29.27 -27.18
CA THR A 70 -37.57 -30.27 -26.14
C THR A 70 -37.15 -31.61 -26.77
N LYS A 71 -35.96 -32.15 -26.42
CA LYS A 71 -35.77 -33.60 -26.22
C LYS A 71 -34.42 -33.97 -25.58
N THR A 72 -34.55 -34.84 -24.59
CA THR A 72 -33.59 -35.62 -23.80
C THR A 72 -32.61 -36.48 -24.62
N LEU A 73 -31.40 -36.73 -24.07
CA LEU A 73 -30.71 -38.05 -24.03
C LEU A 73 -29.43 -38.03 -23.16
N SER A 74 -29.20 -39.15 -22.45
CA SER A 74 -28.16 -39.46 -21.44
C SER A 74 -26.80 -39.95 -22.03
N PRO A 75 -25.73 -40.19 -21.22
CA PRO A 75 -24.35 -40.32 -21.70
C PRO A 75 -23.82 -41.77 -21.84
N SER A 76 -22.90 -41.96 -22.78
CA SER A 76 -21.93 -43.09 -22.92
C SER A 76 -20.89 -42.66 -23.96
N SER A 77 -19.61 -43.01 -24.00
CA SER A 77 -18.73 -43.94 -23.29
C SER A 77 -17.27 -43.62 -23.70
N THR A 78 -16.33 -44.07 -22.87
CA THR A 78 -14.88 -44.24 -23.06
C THR A 78 -14.39 -44.65 -24.46
N GLU A 79 -13.24 -44.12 -24.90
CA GLU A 79 -12.22 -44.90 -25.61
C GLU A 79 -10.80 -44.28 -25.51
N THR A 80 -9.83 -45.16 -25.34
CA THR A 80 -8.38 -44.95 -25.15
C THR A 80 -7.65 -45.12 -26.49
N LYS A 81 -6.54 -44.40 -26.74
CA LYS A 81 -5.42 -44.73 -27.68
C LYS A 81 -4.30 -43.67 -27.50
N GLN A 82 -3.17 -43.94 -26.85
CA GLN A 82 -1.98 -44.68 -27.28
C GLN A 82 -1.37 -44.20 -28.61
N TYR A 83 -0.20 -43.53 -28.55
CA TYR A 83 0.79 -43.51 -29.63
C TYR A 83 2.21 -43.61 -29.08
N ALA A 84 3.01 -44.37 -29.81
CA ALA A 84 4.24 -45.03 -29.38
C ALA A 84 5.51 -44.26 -29.74
N SER A 85 6.56 -44.60 -29.00
CA SER A 85 7.99 -44.38 -29.26
C SER A 85 8.47 -45.11 -30.53
N SER A 86 9.46 -44.53 -31.22
CA SER A 86 10.41 -45.28 -32.04
C SER A 86 11.83 -44.72 -31.88
N SER A 87 12.72 -45.60 -31.43
CA SER A 87 14.17 -45.52 -31.44
C SER A 87 14.73 -46.00 -32.79
N ASP A 88 15.81 -45.37 -33.27
CA ASP A 88 16.77 -46.00 -34.18
C ASP A 88 18.20 -45.67 -33.73
N ALA A 89 19.07 -46.68 -33.78
CA ALA A 89 20.48 -46.65 -33.39
C ALA A 89 21.34 -47.24 -34.51
N ILE A 90 22.47 -46.61 -34.87
CA ILE A 90 23.68 -47.17 -35.53
C ILE A 90 24.85 -46.21 -35.18
N ASP A 91 25.79 -46.56 -34.30
CA ASP A 91 27.10 -47.25 -34.47
C ASP A 91 28.28 -46.37 -34.97
N GLY A 92 29.47 -46.59 -34.40
CA GLY A 92 30.77 -46.14 -34.93
C GLY A 92 31.66 -45.33 -33.98
N GLY A 93 32.56 -46.01 -33.23
CA GLY A 93 33.45 -45.39 -32.23
C GLY A 93 34.81 -44.87 -32.71
N ALA A 94 35.60 -44.36 -31.76
CA ALA A 94 37.06 -44.54 -31.59
C ALA A 94 37.63 -43.51 -30.59
N ALA A 95 38.34 -44.00 -29.57
CA ALA A 95 39.27 -43.23 -28.71
C ALA A 95 40.63 -43.04 -29.42
N PRO A 96 41.57 -42.22 -28.88
CA PRO A 96 42.47 -42.65 -27.78
C PRO A 96 42.77 -41.56 -26.70
N GLN A 97 42.90 -41.92 -25.41
CA GLN A 97 44.16 -42.03 -24.58
C GLN A 97 44.98 -40.72 -24.47
N GLU A 98 45.55 -40.26 -23.33
CA GLU A 98 46.19 -40.90 -22.15
C GLU A 98 46.06 -39.98 -20.90
N ALA A 99 45.85 -40.53 -19.70
CA ALA A 99 46.81 -40.71 -18.57
C ALA A 99 47.30 -39.41 -17.90
N GLY A 100 47.38 -39.22 -16.58
CA GLY A 100 47.40 -40.02 -15.35
C GLY A 100 47.92 -39.05 -14.26
N GLN A 101 47.92 -39.26 -12.94
CA GLN A 101 47.78 -40.40 -12.06
C GLN A 101 47.71 -39.87 -10.60
N ARG A 102 46.92 -40.56 -9.75
CA ARG A 102 47.23 -41.08 -8.38
C ARG A 102 47.51 -40.08 -7.23
N SER A 103 47.15 -40.32 -5.96
CA SER A 103 46.57 -41.50 -5.28
C SER A 103 46.20 -41.20 -3.81
N ASN A 104 45.12 -41.86 -3.36
CA ASN A 104 44.84 -42.59 -2.10
C ASN A 104 45.30 -42.09 -0.72
N PHE A 105 44.35 -42.08 0.23
CA PHE A 105 44.10 -43.03 1.36
C PHE A 105 43.21 -42.27 2.38
N GLY A 106 42.20 -42.77 3.09
CA GLY A 106 41.58 -44.08 3.26
C GLY A 106 40.61 -44.01 4.46
N ALA A 107 39.35 -44.37 4.23
CA ALA A 107 38.37 -45.10 5.05
C ALA A 107 37.98 -44.73 6.51
N SER A 108 36.64 -44.75 6.67
CA SER A 108 35.82 -45.33 7.78
C SER A 108 35.54 -44.45 9.00
N ALA A 109 34.38 -44.46 9.67
CA ALA A 109 33.01 -44.97 9.45
C ALA A 109 32.21 -44.60 10.72
N ALA A 110 30.87 -44.60 10.62
CA ALA A 110 29.87 -44.80 11.69
C ALA A 110 29.40 -43.60 12.56
N SER A 111 28.12 -43.27 12.36
CA SER A 111 27.12 -42.83 13.36
C SER A 111 26.77 -43.99 14.33
N PRO A 112 26.20 -43.79 15.56
CA PRO A 112 24.86 -43.22 15.73
C PRO A 112 24.51 -42.49 17.07
N THR A 113 23.32 -41.85 17.02
CA THR A 113 22.32 -41.38 18.02
C THR A 113 22.38 -41.79 19.52
N SER A 114 21.99 -40.85 20.42
CA SER A 114 20.99 -41.00 21.53
C SER A 114 20.78 -39.65 22.27
N THR A 115 19.61 -38.99 22.28
CA THR A 115 18.48 -39.03 23.27
C THR A 115 18.78 -38.91 24.78
N THR A 116 18.35 -37.77 25.36
CA THR A 116 17.60 -37.52 26.63
C THR A 116 17.96 -38.27 27.94
N THR A 117 18.17 -37.57 29.08
CA THR A 117 17.16 -37.04 30.06
C THR A 117 17.76 -36.70 31.44
N SER A 118 17.25 -35.62 32.04
CA SER A 118 17.04 -35.24 33.47
C SER A 118 18.19 -35.13 34.50
N ILE A 119 18.20 -34.02 35.26
CA ILE A 119 17.76 -33.92 36.67
C ILE A 119 17.89 -32.45 37.16
N CYS A 120 16.87 -32.01 37.91
CA CYS A 120 16.72 -30.71 38.60
C CYS A 120 17.76 -30.45 39.70
N SER A 121 18.02 -29.17 40.01
CA SER A 121 18.35 -28.70 41.37
C SER A 121 18.04 -27.21 41.48
N ASP A 122 17.19 -26.87 42.45
CA ASP A 122 17.00 -25.53 43.01
C ASP A 122 18.30 -25.06 43.69
N ASP A 123 18.61 -23.75 43.61
CA ASP A 123 18.90 -22.98 44.83
C ASP A 123 18.89 -21.47 44.58
N ALA A 124 18.29 -20.76 45.52
CA ALA A 124 18.20 -19.31 45.61
C ALA A 124 19.40 -18.74 46.37
N SER A 125 19.88 -17.54 46.02
CA SER A 125 20.21 -16.48 47.00
C SER A 125 20.74 -15.18 46.34
N SER A 126 19.96 -14.13 46.52
CA SER A 126 20.29 -12.75 46.92
C SER A 126 21.75 -12.21 46.85
N ALA A 127 21.82 -11.01 46.26
CA ALA A 127 22.46 -9.78 46.74
C ALA A 127 23.99 -9.69 46.87
N THR A 128 24.58 -8.67 46.23
CA THR A 128 25.25 -7.54 46.94
C THR A 128 25.68 -6.44 45.97
N ALA A 129 25.47 -5.19 46.40
CA ALA A 129 25.94 -3.96 45.79
C ALA A 129 27.26 -3.50 46.44
N ALA A 130 28.11 -2.81 45.67
CA ALA A 130 29.04 -1.74 46.09
C ALA A 130 29.91 -1.32 44.89
N GLN A 131 30.47 -0.12 44.72
CA GLN A 131 30.15 1.27 45.07
C GLN A 131 31.35 2.13 44.56
N TYR A 132 31.07 3.38 44.14
CA TYR A 132 31.92 4.59 44.16
C TYR A 132 33.10 4.86 43.19
N ASN A 133 32.95 5.97 42.42
CA ASN A 133 33.69 7.27 42.44
C ASN A 133 33.86 7.84 41.02
N ASN A 134 33.88 9.14 40.69
CA ASN A 134 33.54 10.45 41.30
C ASN A 134 33.81 11.51 40.19
N GLY A 135 33.06 12.62 40.10
CA GLY A 135 33.48 13.78 39.25
C GLY A 135 32.36 14.71 38.72
N SER A 136 32.05 15.76 39.48
CA SER A 136 31.25 16.99 39.14
C SER A 136 32.17 18.05 38.46
N PRO A 137 31.77 19.32 38.08
CA PRO A 137 30.49 20.08 38.22
C PRO A 137 30.02 20.84 36.93
N ASP A 138 28.83 21.44 36.78
CA ASP A 138 28.36 22.73 37.35
C ASP A 138 26.84 23.01 37.10
N THR A 139 26.10 23.16 38.20
CA THR A 139 25.15 24.22 38.61
C THR A 139 24.29 25.07 37.63
N HIS A 140 22.96 25.09 37.86
CA HIS A 140 22.20 26.29 38.29
C HIS A 140 20.83 25.93 38.96
N ASN A 141 20.62 26.45 40.19
CA ASN A 141 19.39 26.45 41.02
C ASN A 141 18.30 27.36 40.40
N ALA A 142 17.00 27.40 40.77
CA ALA A 142 16.22 27.13 41.99
C ALA A 142 14.71 27.04 41.57
N ALA A 143 13.68 26.71 42.36
CA ALA A 143 13.46 26.63 43.79
C ALA A 143 12.22 25.76 44.11
N VAL A 144 12.19 25.31 45.37
CA VAL A 144 11.26 24.39 46.04
C VAL A 144 9.99 25.08 46.55
N SER A 145 8.89 24.32 46.65
CA SER A 145 7.84 24.53 47.67
C SER A 145 7.16 23.20 48.01
N THR A 146 7.51 22.65 49.18
CA THR A 146 6.83 21.53 49.86
C THR A 146 5.91 22.05 50.96
N SER A 147 4.70 21.48 51.11
CA SER A 147 4.11 21.15 52.42
C SER A 147 2.77 20.42 52.25
N GLY A 148 2.48 19.46 53.14
CA GLY A 148 1.10 19.05 53.41
C GLY A 148 0.86 17.55 53.66
N ILE A 149 1.22 17.07 54.84
CA ILE A 149 0.85 15.75 55.40
C ILE A 149 -0.65 15.73 55.74
N SER A 150 -1.37 14.63 55.44
CA SER A 150 -2.33 14.06 56.39
C SER A 150 -2.62 12.58 56.11
N THR A 151 -2.46 11.79 57.17
CA THR A 151 -2.81 10.39 57.37
C THR A 151 -4.31 10.20 57.57
N LEU A 152 -4.88 9.07 57.12
CA LEU A 152 -5.98 8.38 57.81
C LEU A 152 -5.96 6.87 57.50
N ALA A 153 -6.28 6.09 58.53
CA ALA A 153 -6.01 4.68 58.67
C ALA A 153 -7.22 3.78 58.34
N SER A 154 -6.89 2.54 57.98
CA SER A 154 -7.54 1.26 58.29
C SER A 154 -9.02 1.05 57.96
N LEU A 155 -9.30 -0.04 57.24
CA LEU A 155 -10.10 -1.16 57.78
C LEU A 155 -9.82 -2.45 56.98
N SER A 156 -9.47 -3.48 57.73
CA SER A 156 -9.23 -4.85 57.32
C SER A 156 -10.52 -5.67 57.35
N SER A 157 -10.69 -6.62 56.42
CA SER A 157 -11.31 -7.91 56.75
C SER A 157 -10.78 -9.03 55.86
N LEU A 158 -10.06 -9.97 56.49
CA LEU A 158 -9.75 -11.29 55.96
C LEU A 158 -11.03 -12.13 55.84
N ALA A 159 -11.07 -13.01 54.83
CA ALA A 159 -11.65 -14.35 54.97
C ALA A 159 -10.91 -15.33 54.04
N THR A 160 -10.01 -16.09 54.64
CA THR A 160 -9.44 -17.34 54.12
C THR A 160 -10.40 -18.50 54.39
N MET A 161 -10.65 -19.38 53.41
CA MET A 161 -10.74 -20.84 53.60
C MET A 161 -10.54 -21.58 52.25
N SER A 162 -9.48 -22.39 52.17
CA SER A 162 -9.28 -23.50 51.22
C SER A 162 -9.84 -24.81 51.84
N PRO A 163 -9.55 -26.01 51.30
CA PRO A 163 -9.94 -26.60 50.01
C PRO A 163 -10.63 -27.96 50.20
N THR A 164 -11.19 -28.56 49.14
CA THR A 164 -11.43 -30.02 49.10
C THR A 164 -11.12 -30.61 47.74
N ILE A 165 -10.26 -31.63 47.79
CA ILE A 165 -9.82 -32.58 46.77
C ILE A 165 -10.94 -33.60 46.49
N SER A 166 -11.10 -34.04 45.25
CA SER A 166 -11.46 -35.44 44.97
C SER A 166 -10.87 -35.91 43.63
N SER A 167 -10.07 -36.97 43.77
CA SER A 167 -9.50 -37.85 42.75
C SER A 167 -10.54 -38.67 41.99
N ALA A 168 -10.26 -39.10 40.75
CA ALA A 168 -10.04 -40.52 40.41
C ALA A 168 -9.77 -40.74 38.90
N MET A 169 -8.78 -41.62 38.65
CA MET A 169 -8.34 -42.26 37.40
C MET A 169 -9.46 -43.12 36.77
N ALA A 170 -9.48 -43.51 35.48
CA ALA A 170 -8.58 -44.49 34.85
C ALA A 170 -8.94 -44.68 33.33
N PRO A 171 -8.16 -45.48 32.55
CA PRO A 171 -7.86 -45.26 31.12
C PRO A 171 -8.58 -46.21 30.15
N THR A 172 -8.50 -45.89 28.85
CA THR A 172 -8.51 -46.92 27.78
C THR A 172 -7.57 -46.53 26.65
N THR A 173 -6.51 -47.32 26.51
CA THR A 173 -5.66 -47.44 25.34
C THR A 173 -6.34 -48.32 24.29
N THR A 174 -6.31 -47.94 23.02
CA THR A 174 -6.26 -48.89 21.90
C THR A 174 -5.54 -48.21 20.74
N ALA A 175 -4.39 -48.76 20.36
CA ALA A 175 -3.67 -48.41 19.15
C ALA A 175 -3.94 -49.50 18.11
N ILE A 176 -4.37 -49.14 16.89
CA ILE A 176 -4.13 -49.93 15.66
C ILE A 176 -3.93 -48.99 14.46
N ALA A 177 -2.73 -49.11 13.89
CA ALA A 177 -2.21 -48.94 12.54
C ALA A 177 -3.02 -48.22 11.41
N SER A 178 -2.32 -47.26 10.80
CA SER A 178 -2.16 -46.94 9.37
C SER A 178 -3.24 -47.32 8.36
N THR A 179 -3.75 -46.30 7.66
CA THR A 179 -3.75 -46.24 6.19
C THR A 179 -3.94 -44.80 5.75
N MET A 180 -3.00 -44.29 4.94
CA MET A 180 -3.18 -43.06 4.18
C MET A 180 -4.10 -43.34 3.00
N THR A 181 -5.18 -42.59 2.89
CA THR A 181 -5.95 -42.44 1.65
C THR A 181 -6.41 -41.00 1.55
N SER A 182 -5.85 -40.26 0.58
CA SER A 182 -6.40 -39.00 0.09
C SER A 182 -7.83 -39.24 -0.41
N GLY A 183 -8.81 -38.63 0.25
CA GLY A 183 -10.19 -38.56 -0.21
C GLY A 183 -10.51 -37.13 -0.61
N VAL A 184 -10.39 -36.83 -1.91
CA VAL A 184 -11.01 -35.65 -2.51
C VAL A 184 -12.52 -35.94 -2.55
N ILE A 185 -13.30 -35.19 -1.77
CA ILE A 185 -14.76 -35.20 -1.87
C ILE A 185 -15.15 -34.00 -2.74
N SER A 186 -15.46 -34.26 -4.00
CA SER A 186 -16.07 -33.28 -4.90
C SER A 186 -17.58 -33.29 -4.70
N HIS A 187 -18.13 -32.18 -4.21
CA HIS A 187 -19.57 -31.90 -4.28
C HIS A 187 -19.82 -30.74 -5.25
N THR A 188 -20.50 -31.05 -6.35
CA THR A 188 -21.13 -30.08 -7.24
C THR A 188 -22.35 -29.48 -6.55
N PHE A 189 -22.43 -28.15 -6.47
CA PHE A 189 -23.66 -27.45 -6.08
C PHE A 189 -24.09 -26.48 -7.18
N ALA A 190 -25.37 -26.63 -7.55
CA ALA A 190 -26.09 -25.72 -8.42
C ALA A 190 -26.53 -24.47 -7.65
N ALA A 191 -26.62 -23.36 -8.37
CA ALA A 191 -26.99 -22.04 -7.87
C ALA A 191 -28.40 -21.97 -7.27
N ASN A 192 -28.56 -21.00 -6.36
CA ASN A 192 -29.72 -20.54 -5.60
C ASN A 192 -29.81 -21.08 -4.17
N ASP A 193 -29.34 -20.29 -3.21
CA ASP A 193 -30.15 -19.83 -2.08
C ASP A 193 -29.41 -18.75 -1.24
N VAL A 194 -30.19 -17.76 -0.82
CA VAL A 194 -29.82 -16.57 -0.04
C VAL A 194 -29.35 -16.99 1.37
N TYR A 195 -28.12 -16.64 1.75
CA TYR A 195 -27.61 -16.88 3.10
C TYR A 195 -28.30 -15.96 4.11
N THR A 196 -29.10 -16.56 5.00
CA THR A 196 -29.54 -15.93 6.25
C THR A 196 -28.57 -16.32 7.35
N CYS A 197 -28.00 -15.31 8.02
CA CYS A 197 -27.09 -15.47 9.14
C CYS A 197 -27.85 -16.03 10.36
N SER A 198 -27.42 -17.17 10.91
CA SER A 198 -27.90 -17.66 12.20
C SER A 198 -26.72 -18.12 13.05
N THR A 199 -26.35 -17.30 14.03
CA THR A 199 -25.46 -17.66 15.13
C THR A 199 -26.30 -17.83 16.40
N THR A 200 -26.23 -19.01 17.00
CA THR A 200 -26.76 -19.25 18.35
C THR A 200 -25.81 -18.66 19.39
N ILE A 201 -26.19 -17.51 19.96
CA ILE A 201 -25.50 -16.86 21.08
C ILE A 201 -25.88 -17.54 22.39
N SER A 202 -24.87 -18.00 23.14
CA SER A 202 -24.97 -18.30 24.57
C SER A 202 -24.73 -17.02 25.37
N ALA A 203 -25.71 -16.62 26.18
CA ALA A 203 -25.79 -15.33 26.85
C ALA A 203 -24.81 -15.16 28.03
N ALA A 204 -24.05 -14.05 28.05
CA ALA A 204 -24.07 -13.01 29.09
C ALA A 204 -22.92 -12.00 28.90
N SER A 205 -23.07 -11.10 27.93
CA SER A 205 -22.55 -9.72 27.96
C SER A 205 -23.40 -8.93 26.98
N THR A 206 -24.02 -7.85 27.45
CA THR A 206 -24.87 -6.99 26.61
C THR A 206 -23.97 -6.25 25.61
N VAL A 207 -23.75 -6.84 24.44
CA VAL A 207 -23.24 -6.11 23.28
C VAL A 207 -24.25 -5.00 22.98
N PRO A 208 -23.86 -3.72 22.98
CA PRO A 208 -24.76 -2.64 22.57
C PRO A 208 -25.27 -2.98 21.16
N SER A 209 -26.58 -2.83 20.93
CA SER A 209 -27.16 -3.03 19.59
C SER A 209 -26.31 -2.32 18.55
N CYS A 210 -25.76 -3.06 17.58
CA CYS A 210 -25.05 -2.47 16.44
C CYS A 210 -26.02 -1.53 15.72
N SER A 211 -25.80 -0.24 15.90
CA SER A 211 -26.34 0.79 15.02
C SER A 211 -25.19 1.21 14.13
N LEU A 212 -25.33 0.97 12.82
CA LEU A 212 -24.70 1.87 11.84
C LEU A 212 -25.01 3.30 12.30
N LEU A 213 -24.01 4.18 12.23
CA LEU A 213 -24.01 5.54 12.83
C LEU A 213 -25.40 6.20 12.80
N PRO A 214 -25.84 6.84 13.89
CA PRO A 214 -27.23 7.23 14.07
C PRO A 214 -27.75 8.02 12.87
N THR A 215 -28.85 7.52 12.30
CA THR A 215 -29.62 8.03 11.16
C THR A 215 -29.43 9.53 10.86
N ALA A 216 -28.63 9.82 9.83
CA ALA A 216 -28.40 11.12 9.20
C ALA A 216 -27.96 10.86 7.74
N PRO A 217 -28.07 11.83 6.83
CA PRO A 217 -28.87 11.78 5.58
C PRO A 217 -28.49 10.77 4.48
N ILE A 218 -27.46 9.96 4.69
CA ILE A 218 -26.98 8.96 3.73
C ILE A 218 -26.74 7.62 4.43
N THR A 219 -27.02 6.52 3.74
CA THR A 219 -26.80 5.18 4.28
C THR A 219 -25.32 4.79 4.29
N ASN A 220 -24.97 3.74 5.03
CA ASN A 220 -23.61 3.18 5.00
C ASN A 220 -23.20 2.78 3.58
N GLU A 221 -24.09 2.08 2.88
CA GLU A 221 -23.89 1.58 1.52
C GLU A 221 -23.63 2.73 0.54
N GLU A 222 -24.43 3.80 0.62
CA GLU A 222 -24.22 4.98 -0.22
C GLU A 222 -22.94 5.75 0.15
N GLN A 223 -22.52 5.77 1.42
CA GLN A 223 -21.33 6.51 1.85
C GLN A 223 -20.02 5.78 1.54
N VAL A 224 -19.95 4.47 1.84
CA VAL A 224 -18.71 3.68 1.84
C VAL A 224 -18.90 2.23 1.38
N GLY A 225 -20.05 1.93 0.76
CA GLY A 225 -20.44 0.58 0.40
C GLY A 225 -20.65 -0.32 1.62
N ASP A 226 -20.23 -1.57 1.52
CA ASP A 226 -20.41 -2.59 2.57
C ASP A 226 -19.37 -2.50 3.69
N SER A 227 -18.50 -1.47 3.68
CA SER A 227 -17.40 -1.37 4.65
C SER A 227 -17.96 -1.04 6.03
N VAL A 228 -17.51 -1.79 7.04
CA VAL A 228 -17.84 -1.54 8.45
C VAL A 228 -16.81 -0.65 9.15
N LEU A 229 -15.68 -0.34 8.49
CA LEU A 229 -14.61 0.46 9.07
C LEU A 229 -15.12 1.87 9.41
N GLY A 230 -14.64 2.41 10.53
CA GLY A 230 -15.07 3.71 11.04
C GLY A 230 -16.53 3.74 11.50
N SER A 231 -17.18 2.59 11.71
CA SER A 231 -18.51 2.51 12.33
C SER A 231 -18.42 1.93 13.74
N LEU A 232 -19.45 2.16 14.55
CA LEU A 232 -19.59 1.56 15.88
C LEU A 232 -19.85 0.04 15.86
N CYS A 233 -19.96 -0.56 14.67
CA CYS A 233 -20.11 -1.99 14.44
C CYS A 233 -18.79 -2.66 14.01
N ALA A 234 -17.72 -1.91 13.78
CA ALA A 234 -16.40 -2.49 13.57
C ALA A 234 -15.99 -3.29 14.83
N PRO A 235 -15.66 -4.59 14.69
CA PRO A 235 -15.24 -5.38 15.83
C PRO A 235 -13.84 -4.95 16.30
N TYR A 236 -13.58 -5.12 17.60
CA TYR A 236 -12.21 -5.13 18.09
C TYR A 236 -11.46 -6.34 17.55
N LEU A 237 -10.17 -6.19 17.29
CA LEU A 237 -9.37 -7.33 16.86
C LEU A 237 -8.97 -8.16 18.08
N ASP A 238 -9.01 -9.48 17.91
CA ASP A 238 -8.43 -10.40 18.87
C ASP A 238 -6.91 -10.23 18.92
N LYS A 239 -6.27 -10.73 19.99
CA LYS A 239 -4.80 -10.68 20.10
C LYS A 239 -4.09 -11.52 19.04
N TRP A 240 -4.76 -12.55 18.54
CA TRP A 240 -4.34 -13.42 17.45
C TRP A 240 -5.57 -14.17 16.91
N LEU A 241 -5.48 -14.69 15.70
CA LEU A 241 -6.54 -15.44 15.06
C LEU A 241 -6.52 -16.92 15.42
N GLY A 242 -7.70 -17.49 15.70
CA GLY A 242 -7.92 -18.92 15.91
C GLY A 242 -7.79 -19.36 17.37
N ASP A 243 -8.17 -20.61 17.64
CA ASP A 243 -8.32 -21.17 18.99
C ASP A 243 -7.00 -21.67 19.57
N TYR A 244 -5.98 -20.81 19.62
CA TYR A 244 -4.71 -21.13 20.26
C TYR A 244 -4.76 -20.87 21.78
N GLU A 245 -4.29 -21.84 22.57
CA GLU A 245 -4.15 -21.68 24.04
C GLU A 245 -3.09 -20.63 24.42
N THR A 246 -2.07 -20.47 23.57
CA THR A 246 -0.97 -19.51 23.70
C THR A 246 -0.73 -18.82 22.37
N ALA A 247 0.03 -17.72 22.35
CA ALA A 247 0.33 -17.01 21.10
C ALA A 247 0.92 -17.96 20.02
N PRO A 248 0.51 -17.83 18.73
CA PRO A 248 1.01 -18.67 17.64
C PRO A 248 2.53 -18.60 17.42
N TRP A 249 3.16 -17.50 17.85
CA TRP A 249 4.60 -17.28 17.82
C TRP A 249 5.31 -17.70 19.12
N GLY A 250 4.62 -18.36 20.05
CA GLY A 250 5.21 -18.89 21.28
C GLY A 250 5.88 -17.82 22.15
N ASP A 251 7.13 -18.07 22.54
CA ASP A 251 7.93 -17.19 23.42
C ASP A 251 8.68 -16.08 22.66
N LEU A 252 8.43 -15.92 21.35
CA LEU A 252 9.03 -14.86 20.54
C LEU A 252 8.46 -13.49 20.93
N THR A 253 9.33 -12.47 20.92
CA THR A 253 9.05 -11.10 21.35
C THR A 253 9.66 -10.11 20.36
N THR A 254 9.25 -8.84 20.42
CA THR A 254 9.84 -7.79 19.56
C THR A 254 11.31 -7.50 19.85
N SER A 255 11.88 -8.05 20.92
CA SER A 255 13.26 -7.82 21.34
C SER A 255 14.22 -8.99 21.05
N ASN A 256 13.69 -10.18 20.78
CA ASN A 256 14.48 -11.39 20.57
C ASN A 256 14.23 -12.07 19.22
N SER A 257 13.33 -11.53 18.39
CA SER A 257 13.04 -12.09 17.07
C SER A 257 12.77 -11.03 16.01
N ASP A 258 13.13 -11.33 14.77
CA ASP A 258 12.87 -10.49 13.60
C ASP A 258 12.83 -11.36 12.33
N SER A 259 12.08 -10.95 11.31
CA SER A 259 11.94 -11.72 10.07
C SER A 259 13.26 -11.95 9.33
N THR A 260 14.28 -11.10 9.54
CA THR A 260 15.63 -11.27 8.96
C THR A 260 16.39 -12.48 9.51
N VAL A 261 15.98 -13.04 10.66
CA VAL A 261 16.64 -14.18 11.28
C VAL A 261 16.02 -15.48 10.77
N GLN A 262 16.88 -16.38 10.28
CA GLN A 262 16.44 -17.68 9.80
C GLN A 262 15.78 -18.50 10.92
N GLY A 263 14.51 -18.83 10.74
CA GLY A 263 13.74 -19.66 11.67
C GLY A 263 12.87 -18.88 12.67
N ASP A 264 12.97 -17.55 12.70
CA ASP A 264 12.15 -16.73 13.59
C ASP A 264 10.71 -16.57 13.09
N VAL A 265 10.49 -16.60 11.78
CA VAL A 265 9.12 -16.61 11.23
C VAL A 265 8.43 -17.91 11.65
N PRO A 266 7.32 -17.86 12.42
CA PRO A 266 6.65 -19.06 12.91
C PRO A 266 6.12 -19.93 11.76
N VAL A 267 6.03 -21.24 11.99
CA VAL A 267 5.39 -22.17 11.06
C VAL A 267 4.04 -22.57 11.63
N THR A 268 2.98 -21.94 11.14
CA THR A 268 1.61 -22.19 11.65
C THR A 268 0.87 -23.28 10.86
N ASN A 269 1.27 -23.53 9.61
CA ASN A 269 0.53 -24.36 8.63
C ASN A 269 -0.92 -23.91 8.39
N VAL A 270 -1.23 -22.65 8.67
CA VAL A 270 -2.55 -22.06 8.41
C VAL A 270 -2.49 -21.24 7.13
N THR A 271 -3.53 -21.35 6.31
CA THR A 271 -3.76 -20.47 5.15
C THR A 271 -5.02 -19.64 5.40
N ARG A 272 -4.90 -18.33 5.22
CA ARG A 272 -6.01 -17.36 5.29
C ARG A 272 -6.39 -17.01 3.85
N ALA A 273 -7.54 -17.50 3.41
CA ALA A 273 -8.04 -17.29 2.06
C ALA A 273 -9.02 -16.12 2.01
N TYR A 274 -8.87 -15.27 1.00
CA TYR A 274 -9.71 -14.11 0.71
C TYR A 274 -10.14 -14.14 -0.76
N ASP A 275 -11.36 -13.67 -1.01
CA ASP A 275 -11.95 -13.60 -2.35
C ASP A 275 -12.39 -12.15 -2.60
N PHE A 276 -11.71 -11.49 -3.54
CA PHE A 276 -11.82 -10.07 -3.84
C PHE A 276 -12.34 -9.86 -5.25
N THR A 277 -13.53 -9.29 -5.37
CA THR A 277 -14.07 -8.79 -6.64
C THR A 277 -13.83 -7.28 -6.73
N ILE A 278 -13.06 -6.85 -7.72
CA ILE A 278 -12.80 -5.43 -7.99
C ILE A 278 -13.75 -4.95 -9.07
N SER A 279 -14.59 -3.97 -8.77
CA SER A 279 -15.59 -3.45 -9.71
C SER A 279 -15.81 -1.95 -9.53
N ARG A 280 -16.35 -1.30 -10.56
CA ARG A 280 -16.78 0.11 -10.46
C ARG A 280 -17.96 0.26 -9.51
N GLY A 281 -18.07 1.42 -8.89
CA GLY A 281 -19.19 1.81 -8.05
C GLY A 281 -19.29 3.32 -7.92
N ARG A 282 -20.25 3.76 -7.11
CA ARG A 282 -20.40 5.17 -6.70
C ARG A 282 -20.59 5.23 -5.20
N ILE A 283 -19.86 6.13 -4.56
CA ILE A 283 -20.00 6.38 -3.12
C ILE A 283 -19.92 7.89 -2.84
N SER A 284 -20.39 8.28 -1.66
CA SER A 284 -20.32 9.65 -1.15
C SER A 284 -19.57 9.72 0.17
N ALA A 285 -18.29 9.34 0.17
CA ALA A 285 -17.44 9.17 1.36
C ALA A 285 -17.50 10.34 2.36
N ASP A 286 -17.51 11.57 1.86
CA ASP A 286 -17.64 12.81 2.63
C ASP A 286 -18.95 13.58 2.36
N GLY A 287 -19.89 12.95 1.66
CA GLY A 287 -21.14 13.55 1.20
C GLY A 287 -21.17 13.83 -0.30
N VAL A 288 -20.02 13.96 -0.98
CA VAL A 288 -19.98 14.21 -2.43
C VAL A 288 -19.95 12.90 -3.22
N LEU A 289 -20.95 12.69 -4.08
CA LEU A 289 -21.03 11.50 -4.94
C LEU A 289 -19.92 11.51 -5.99
N ARG A 290 -19.15 10.42 -6.06
CA ARG A 290 -18.14 10.22 -7.12
C ARG A 290 -18.10 8.78 -7.62
N ASP A 291 -17.54 8.61 -8.82
CA ASP A 291 -17.20 7.31 -9.38
C ASP A 291 -15.95 6.75 -8.68
N VAL A 292 -16.01 5.47 -8.31
CA VAL A 292 -14.96 4.76 -7.58
C VAL A 292 -14.73 3.37 -8.17
N ILE A 293 -13.64 2.75 -7.76
CA ILE A 293 -13.40 1.32 -7.97
C ILE A 293 -13.24 0.69 -6.59
N LEU A 294 -14.05 -0.32 -6.31
CA LEU A 294 -14.23 -0.91 -4.99
C LEU A 294 -13.83 -2.38 -4.99
N ILE A 295 -13.40 -2.86 -3.83
CA ILE A 295 -13.12 -4.27 -3.58
C ILE A 295 -14.27 -4.81 -2.75
N ASN A 296 -15.00 -5.80 -3.26
CA ASN A 296 -16.19 -6.36 -2.62
C ASN A 296 -17.21 -5.29 -2.23
N ASN A 297 -17.38 -4.26 -3.06
CA ASN A 297 -18.25 -3.11 -2.79
C ASN A 297 -17.91 -2.39 -1.46
N GLN A 298 -16.64 -2.35 -1.03
CA GLN A 298 -16.22 -1.71 0.22
C GLN A 298 -15.19 -0.62 -0.02
N PHE A 299 -15.32 0.52 0.70
CA PHE A 299 -14.27 1.52 0.83
C PHE A 299 -14.06 1.97 2.29
N PRO A 300 -12.87 1.82 2.88
CA PRO A 300 -11.75 1.02 2.37
C PRO A 300 -12.17 -0.44 2.16
N GLY A 301 -11.41 -1.15 1.33
CA GLY A 301 -11.61 -2.56 1.04
C GLY A 301 -11.53 -3.46 2.30
N PRO A 302 -11.95 -4.73 2.17
CA PRO A 302 -11.98 -5.67 3.29
C PRO A 302 -10.60 -5.88 3.93
N MET A 303 -10.54 -5.91 5.25
CA MET A 303 -9.29 -6.15 5.97
C MET A 303 -8.77 -7.57 5.72
N ILE A 304 -7.48 -7.69 5.37
CA ILE A 304 -6.74 -8.94 5.46
C ILE A 304 -6.17 -9.05 6.87
N GLU A 305 -6.36 -10.20 7.50
CA GLU A 305 -5.95 -10.49 8.85
C GLU A 305 -5.27 -11.87 8.91
N ALA A 306 -4.04 -11.92 9.42
CA ALA A 306 -3.26 -13.15 9.51
C ALA A 306 -2.48 -13.18 10.82
N ASN A 307 -2.06 -14.36 11.29
CA ASN A 307 -0.99 -14.44 12.29
C ASN A 307 0.38 -14.42 11.59
N TRP A 308 1.41 -13.97 12.29
CA TRP A 308 2.79 -14.08 11.83
C TRP A 308 3.13 -15.54 11.50
N GLY A 309 3.55 -15.79 10.26
CA GLY A 309 3.82 -17.14 9.74
C GLY A 309 2.64 -17.86 9.09
N ASP A 310 1.43 -17.31 9.11
CA ASP A 310 0.33 -17.80 8.27
C ASP A 310 0.63 -17.54 6.79
N ARG A 311 0.09 -18.38 5.91
CA ARG A 311 -0.01 -18.06 4.47
C ARG A 311 -1.22 -17.18 4.22
N ILE A 312 -1.06 -16.17 3.39
CA ILE A 312 -2.13 -15.32 2.88
C ILE A 312 -2.38 -15.72 1.43
N GLU A 313 -3.62 -16.09 1.13
CA GLU A 313 -4.09 -16.42 -0.22
C GLU A 313 -5.22 -15.47 -0.60
N VAL A 314 -5.10 -14.75 -1.72
CA VAL A 314 -6.11 -13.79 -2.16
C VAL A 314 -6.42 -14.03 -3.63
N THR A 315 -7.62 -14.52 -3.92
CA THR A 315 -8.15 -14.58 -5.28
C THR A 315 -8.76 -13.23 -5.65
N VAL A 316 -8.22 -12.59 -6.67
CA VAL A 316 -8.65 -11.29 -7.18
C VAL A 316 -9.36 -11.49 -8.51
N HIS A 317 -10.63 -11.11 -8.57
CA HIS A 317 -11.46 -11.07 -9.77
C HIS A 317 -11.51 -9.63 -10.29
N ASN A 318 -10.97 -9.40 -11.49
CA ASN A 318 -11.09 -8.10 -12.14
C ASN A 318 -12.44 -8.00 -12.87
N ASN A 319 -13.42 -7.36 -12.24
CA ASN A 319 -14.73 -7.06 -12.81
C ASN A 319 -14.89 -5.56 -13.09
N ILE A 320 -13.79 -4.87 -13.42
CA ILE A 320 -13.83 -3.47 -13.85
C ILE A 320 -14.30 -3.45 -15.30
N THR A 321 -15.60 -3.19 -15.47
CA THR A 321 -16.27 -3.09 -16.77
C THR A 321 -16.82 -1.69 -16.97
N GLU A 322 -17.05 -1.31 -18.23
CA GLU A 322 -17.77 -0.07 -18.59
C GLU A 322 -17.26 1.18 -17.89
N PRO A 323 -15.99 1.56 -18.09
CA PRO A 323 -15.06 0.95 -19.04
C PRO A 323 -14.13 -0.13 -18.48
N GLN A 324 -13.52 -0.89 -19.37
CA GLN A 324 -12.60 -1.98 -19.03
C GLN A 324 -11.21 -1.46 -18.68
N GLU A 325 -10.64 -1.93 -17.57
CA GLU A 325 -9.27 -1.61 -17.14
C GLU A 325 -8.57 -2.83 -16.54
N GLY A 326 -7.24 -2.89 -16.67
CA GLY A 326 -6.44 -3.84 -15.92
C GLY A 326 -6.44 -3.52 -14.41
N THR A 327 -5.96 -4.46 -13.61
CA THR A 327 -5.68 -4.23 -12.19
C THR A 327 -4.58 -5.17 -11.70
N SER A 328 -3.99 -4.86 -10.56
CA SER A 328 -3.01 -5.70 -9.86
C SER A 328 -2.90 -5.19 -8.43
N LEU A 329 -2.76 -6.08 -7.44
CA LEU A 329 -2.71 -5.68 -6.03
C LEU A 329 -1.31 -5.90 -5.46
N HIS A 330 -0.72 -4.83 -4.94
CA HIS A 330 0.51 -4.87 -4.17
C HIS A 330 0.24 -4.97 -2.67
N TRP A 331 1.12 -5.69 -1.97
CA TRP A 331 1.05 -5.97 -0.53
C TRP A 331 2.06 -5.12 0.22
N HIS A 332 1.75 -3.82 0.39
CA HIS A 332 2.68 -2.82 0.91
C HIS A 332 3.48 -3.31 2.12
N GLY A 333 4.81 -3.30 2.02
CA GLY A 333 5.72 -3.67 3.11
C GLY A 333 5.86 -5.18 3.39
N GLN A 334 5.17 -6.06 2.65
CA GLN A 334 5.49 -7.49 2.66
C GLN A 334 6.80 -7.74 1.90
N LEU A 335 7.67 -8.60 2.43
CA LEU A 335 9.02 -8.76 1.90
C LEU A 335 9.09 -9.67 0.66
N GLN A 336 8.11 -10.56 0.47
CA GLN A 336 8.05 -11.46 -0.69
C GLN A 336 9.34 -12.27 -0.93
N ARG A 337 10.07 -12.66 0.13
CA ARG A 337 11.41 -13.24 -0.01
C ARG A 337 11.45 -14.55 -0.77
N LEU A 338 10.39 -15.33 -0.63
CA LEU A 338 10.24 -16.62 -1.30
C LEU A 338 9.35 -16.55 -2.54
N THR A 339 8.75 -15.40 -2.79
CA THR A 339 7.67 -15.22 -3.76
C THR A 339 7.71 -13.86 -4.46
N PRO A 340 8.84 -13.43 -5.07
CA PRO A 340 8.95 -12.11 -5.70
C PRO A 340 7.91 -11.86 -6.81
N TRP A 341 7.39 -12.92 -7.42
CA TRP A 341 6.31 -12.84 -8.42
C TRP A 341 4.93 -12.54 -7.83
N GLN A 342 4.74 -12.67 -6.51
CA GLN A 342 3.50 -12.35 -5.80
C GLN A 342 3.43 -10.88 -5.36
N ASP A 343 4.45 -10.08 -5.67
CA ASP A 343 4.54 -8.68 -5.24
C ASP A 343 3.46 -7.78 -5.86
N GLY A 344 2.85 -8.20 -6.98
CA GLY A 344 1.68 -7.52 -7.52
C GLY A 344 1.95 -6.22 -8.27
N VAL A 345 3.18 -6.04 -8.74
CA VAL A 345 3.57 -4.88 -9.56
C VAL A 345 3.51 -5.24 -11.05
N PRO A 346 2.60 -4.61 -11.83
CA PRO A 346 2.56 -4.76 -13.28
C PRO A 346 3.91 -4.45 -13.93
N SER A 347 4.25 -5.19 -14.99
CA SER A 347 5.52 -5.09 -15.73
C SER A 347 6.78 -5.47 -14.94
N ILE A 348 6.68 -5.80 -13.65
CA ILE A 348 7.79 -6.32 -12.85
C ILE A 348 7.60 -7.81 -12.61
N GLY A 349 6.73 -8.17 -11.65
CA GLY A 349 6.45 -9.56 -11.29
C GLY A 349 5.42 -10.24 -12.19
N GLN A 350 4.47 -9.47 -12.73
CA GLN A 350 3.34 -9.98 -13.49
C GLN A 350 2.82 -8.98 -14.55
N CYS A 351 2.00 -9.46 -15.48
CA CYS A 351 1.13 -8.60 -16.27
C CYS A 351 -0.11 -8.17 -15.45
N PRO A 352 -0.81 -7.08 -15.81
CA PRO A 352 -2.10 -6.77 -15.18
C PRO A 352 -3.09 -7.92 -15.34
N ILE A 353 -3.95 -8.11 -14.33
CA ILE A 353 -5.11 -9.00 -14.42
C ILE A 353 -6.07 -8.37 -15.43
N ALA A 354 -6.33 -9.06 -16.54
CA ALA A 354 -7.20 -8.55 -17.59
C ALA A 354 -8.68 -8.43 -17.12
N PRO A 355 -9.47 -7.50 -17.67
CA PRO A 355 -10.91 -7.42 -17.41
C PRO A 355 -11.63 -8.75 -17.65
N GLY A 356 -12.42 -9.20 -16.67
CA GLY A 356 -13.14 -10.48 -16.69
C GLY A 356 -12.29 -11.70 -16.29
N HIS A 357 -11.00 -11.51 -15.98
CA HIS A 357 -10.09 -12.56 -15.54
C HIS A 357 -9.80 -12.49 -14.04
N SER A 358 -9.08 -13.48 -13.53
CA SER A 358 -8.79 -13.59 -12.11
C SER A 358 -7.38 -14.11 -11.86
N PHE A 359 -6.84 -13.79 -10.70
CA PHE A 359 -5.51 -14.21 -10.29
C PHE A 359 -5.46 -14.48 -8.80
N THR A 360 -4.77 -15.53 -8.38
CA THR A 360 -4.63 -15.87 -6.95
C THR A 360 -3.23 -15.58 -6.47
N TYR A 361 -3.11 -14.60 -5.58
CA TYR A 361 -1.89 -14.32 -4.85
C TYR A 361 -1.74 -15.31 -3.70
N ASN A 362 -0.52 -15.79 -3.46
CA ASN A 362 -0.25 -16.72 -2.36
C ASN A 362 1.17 -16.56 -1.81
N PHE A 363 1.29 -15.93 -0.65
CA PHE A 363 2.56 -15.57 -0.02
C PHE A 363 2.51 -15.80 1.50
N LEU A 364 3.68 -15.77 2.14
CA LEU A 364 3.81 -15.94 3.58
C LEU A 364 3.70 -14.58 4.28
N ALA A 365 2.98 -14.51 5.41
CA ALA A 365 3.01 -13.35 6.30
C ALA A 365 4.35 -13.32 7.06
N GLU A 366 5.42 -12.90 6.38
CA GLU A 366 6.81 -12.94 6.87
C GLU A 366 7.08 -11.91 7.97
N VAL A 367 6.34 -10.80 7.95
CA VAL A 367 6.44 -9.69 8.89
C VAL A 367 5.11 -9.47 9.61
N HIS A 368 5.18 -8.97 10.83
CA HIS A 368 4.02 -8.75 11.68
C HIS A 368 3.86 -7.27 12.07
N GLY A 369 2.62 -6.80 12.22
CA GLY A 369 2.30 -5.40 12.48
C GLY A 369 1.14 -4.92 11.60
N SER A 370 1.21 -3.66 11.17
CA SER A 370 0.15 -3.00 10.42
C SER A 370 0.65 -2.53 9.07
N SER A 371 -0.10 -2.87 8.04
CA SER A 371 0.08 -2.34 6.70
C SER A 371 -1.25 -2.30 5.95
N TRP A 372 -1.16 -2.26 4.63
CA TRP A 372 -2.25 -2.10 3.71
C TRP A 372 -1.87 -2.77 2.39
N TYR A 373 -2.87 -2.99 1.55
CA TYR A 373 -2.71 -3.46 0.18
C TYR A 373 -3.44 -2.48 -0.74
N HIS A 374 -2.98 -2.36 -1.98
CA HIS A 374 -3.56 -1.40 -2.92
C HIS A 374 -3.33 -1.80 -4.38
N ALA A 375 -4.13 -1.22 -5.29
CA ALA A 375 -3.85 -1.33 -6.70
C ALA A 375 -2.49 -0.70 -7.04
N HIS A 376 -1.72 -1.39 -7.87
CA HIS A 376 -0.45 -0.88 -8.43
C HIS A 376 -0.55 -0.71 -9.96
N TYR A 377 -1.76 -0.47 -10.45
CA TYR A 377 -2.06 -0.18 -11.85
C TYR A 377 -2.34 1.32 -11.97
N SER A 378 -1.36 2.12 -12.40
CA SER A 378 -1.47 3.58 -12.41
C SER A 378 -1.90 4.10 -11.02
N SER A 379 -2.59 5.23 -10.95
CA SER A 379 -3.15 5.77 -9.71
C SER A 379 -4.50 5.14 -9.30
N GLN A 380 -4.82 3.92 -9.74
CA GLN A 380 -6.12 3.26 -9.51
C GLN A 380 -6.47 3.10 -8.02
N PHE A 381 -5.49 3.01 -7.12
CA PHE A 381 -5.77 2.93 -5.68
C PHE A 381 -6.47 4.18 -5.12
N THR A 382 -6.22 5.35 -5.70
CA THR A 382 -6.88 6.61 -5.32
C THR A 382 -8.37 6.64 -5.70
N ALA A 383 -8.80 5.75 -6.60
CA ALA A 383 -10.20 5.51 -6.93
C ALA A 383 -10.92 4.67 -5.87
N GLY A 384 -10.21 4.00 -4.96
CA GLY A 384 -10.80 3.20 -3.88
C GLY A 384 -10.23 1.78 -3.73
N VAL A 385 -9.34 1.34 -4.63
CA VAL A 385 -8.76 -0.02 -4.62
C VAL A 385 -7.62 -0.10 -3.59
N ALA A 386 -7.96 0.00 -2.32
CA ALA A 386 -7.05 -0.12 -1.19
C ALA A 386 -7.77 -0.64 0.06
N GLY A 387 -7.08 -1.40 0.90
CA GLY A 387 -7.62 -1.89 2.17
C GLY A 387 -6.51 -2.23 3.17
N PRO A 388 -6.85 -2.46 4.45
CA PRO A 388 -5.86 -2.71 5.49
C PRO A 388 -5.36 -4.16 5.48
N LEU A 389 -4.10 -4.36 5.83
CA LEU A 389 -3.46 -5.67 6.00
C LEU A 389 -2.80 -5.76 7.38
N VAL A 390 -3.41 -6.53 8.27
CA VAL A 390 -2.97 -6.72 9.65
C VAL A 390 -2.38 -8.11 9.81
N VAL A 391 -1.14 -8.16 10.31
CA VAL A 391 -0.50 -9.42 10.70
C VAL A 391 -0.25 -9.39 12.20
N HIS A 392 -0.93 -10.24 12.95
CA HIS A 392 -0.76 -10.39 14.39
C HIS A 392 0.62 -10.93 14.74
N GLY A 393 1.21 -10.38 15.79
CA GLY A 393 2.54 -10.76 16.25
C GLY A 393 2.86 -10.12 17.60
N PRO A 394 4.08 -10.33 18.12
CA PRO A 394 4.48 -9.74 19.39
C PRO A 394 4.44 -8.20 19.34
N THR A 395 4.24 -7.57 20.49
CA THR A 395 4.21 -6.10 20.63
C THR A 395 5.25 -5.61 21.63
N SER A 396 5.74 -4.38 21.42
CA SER A 396 6.72 -3.75 22.32
C SER A 396 6.13 -3.32 23.66
N MET A 397 4.81 -3.28 23.79
CA MET A 397 4.10 -2.93 25.00
C MET A 397 2.72 -3.61 25.00
N ASP A 398 2.24 -3.94 26.20
CA ASP A 398 0.92 -4.54 26.42
C ASP A 398 -0.21 -3.51 26.21
N TYR A 399 -1.35 -4.01 25.78
CA TYR A 399 -2.60 -3.25 25.63
C TYR A 399 -3.80 -4.15 25.97
N ASP A 400 -4.96 -3.52 26.25
CA ASP A 400 -6.19 -4.24 26.59
C ASP A 400 -7.02 -4.56 25.35
N ILE A 401 -7.17 -3.58 24.44
CA ILE A 401 -8.11 -3.62 23.31
C ILE A 401 -7.39 -3.22 22.03
N ASP A 402 -7.55 -3.99 20.95
CA ASP A 402 -7.14 -3.57 19.61
C ASP A 402 -8.33 -3.00 18.86
N ILE A 403 -8.29 -1.69 18.56
CA ILE A 403 -9.34 -1.01 17.80
C ILE A 403 -9.26 -1.39 16.31
N GLY A 404 -8.10 -1.86 15.84
CA GLY A 404 -7.86 -2.16 14.44
C GLY A 404 -7.41 -0.94 13.61
N PRO A 405 -7.62 -0.99 12.28
CA PRO A 405 -7.15 0.02 11.34
C PRO A 405 -7.77 1.41 11.54
N VAL A 406 -6.91 2.43 11.42
CA VAL A 406 -7.28 3.85 11.27
C VAL A 406 -6.60 4.36 9.99
N MET A 407 -7.32 4.23 8.89
CA MET A 407 -6.94 4.58 7.54
C MET A 407 -7.16 6.09 7.32
N LEU A 408 -6.10 6.80 6.98
CA LEU A 408 -6.08 8.23 6.69
C LEU A 408 -5.83 8.43 5.20
N SER A 409 -6.60 9.29 4.56
CA SER A 409 -6.36 9.66 3.16
C SER A 409 -6.79 11.07 2.86
N ASP A 410 -6.14 11.69 1.89
CA ASP A 410 -6.75 12.76 1.11
C ASP A 410 -7.85 12.18 0.19
N TRP A 411 -8.73 13.05 -0.30
CA TRP A 411 -9.88 12.66 -1.10
C TRP A 411 -10.14 13.64 -2.23
N TYR A 412 -10.40 13.08 -3.40
CA TYR A 412 -10.59 13.82 -4.64
C TYR A 412 -11.98 13.53 -5.21
N HIS A 413 -12.72 14.57 -5.55
CA HIS A 413 -14.06 14.48 -6.13
C HIS A 413 -14.03 14.23 -7.63
N ILE A 414 -12.91 14.52 -8.29
CA ILE A 414 -12.70 14.14 -9.69
C ILE A 414 -12.05 12.75 -9.80
N PRO A 415 -12.34 11.97 -10.86
CA PRO A 415 -11.76 10.64 -11.02
C PRO A 415 -10.24 10.67 -11.19
N TYR A 416 -9.57 9.59 -10.76
CA TYR A 416 -8.10 9.54 -10.72
C TYR A 416 -7.42 9.80 -12.07
N PHE A 417 -8.01 9.36 -13.17
CA PHE A 417 -7.42 9.50 -14.50
C PHE A 417 -7.38 10.95 -14.96
N SER A 418 -8.39 11.75 -14.63
CA SER A 418 -8.38 13.20 -14.88
C SER A 418 -7.27 13.89 -14.09
N ILE A 419 -6.98 13.42 -12.87
CA ILE A 419 -5.89 13.93 -12.05
C ILE A 419 -4.54 13.58 -12.69
N VAL A 420 -4.36 12.31 -13.08
CA VAL A 420 -3.13 11.82 -13.71
C VAL A 420 -2.88 12.55 -15.04
N GLU A 421 -3.89 12.67 -15.91
CA GLU A 421 -3.77 13.38 -17.19
C GLU A 421 -3.27 14.81 -17.01
N ASN A 422 -3.81 15.52 -16.01
CA ASN A 422 -3.34 16.86 -15.67
C ASN A 422 -1.90 16.83 -15.12
N ALA A 423 -1.58 15.88 -14.24
CA ALA A 423 -0.30 15.81 -13.56
C ALA A 423 0.89 15.41 -14.47
N VAL A 424 0.64 14.62 -15.51
CA VAL A 424 1.64 14.29 -16.55
C VAL A 424 1.49 15.14 -17.80
N GLY A 425 0.51 16.05 -17.81
CA GLY A 425 0.17 16.92 -18.94
C GLY A 425 1.10 18.12 -19.10
N THR A 426 0.56 19.21 -19.68
CA THR A 426 1.37 20.39 -20.05
C THR A 426 1.09 21.65 -19.22
N ASP A 427 0.02 21.65 -18.42
CA ASP A 427 -0.40 22.82 -17.64
C ASP A 427 0.21 22.80 -16.23
N LEU A 428 1.13 23.74 -15.95
CA LEU A 428 1.77 23.85 -14.63
C LEU A 428 0.79 24.37 -13.56
N SER A 429 -0.31 25.02 -13.94
CA SER A 429 -1.20 25.67 -12.99
C SER A 429 -2.09 24.70 -12.21
N VAL A 430 -2.15 23.44 -12.64
CA VAL A 430 -2.96 22.36 -12.04
C VAL A 430 -2.11 21.31 -11.31
N ILE A 431 -0.81 21.59 -11.08
CA ILE A 431 0.14 20.70 -10.40
C ILE A 431 0.84 21.44 -9.27
N PRO A 432 0.99 20.84 -8.07
CA PRO A 432 0.44 19.52 -7.69
C PRO A 432 -1.09 19.57 -7.52
N PRO A 433 -1.81 18.48 -7.81
CA PRO A 433 -3.23 18.35 -7.47
C PRO A 433 -3.45 18.55 -5.97
N THR A 434 -4.41 19.42 -5.64
CA THR A 434 -4.92 19.61 -4.28
C THR A 434 -6.14 18.73 -4.08
N SER A 435 -6.23 18.06 -2.94
CA SER A 435 -7.42 17.28 -2.59
C SER A 435 -8.57 18.18 -2.15
N ASP A 436 -9.79 17.72 -2.37
CA ASP A 436 -11.00 18.42 -1.94
C ASP A 436 -11.19 18.30 -0.42
N ALA A 437 -10.87 17.14 0.14
CA ALA A 437 -11.05 16.82 1.55
C ALA A 437 -10.03 15.78 2.04
N VAL A 438 -10.15 15.39 3.30
CA VAL A 438 -9.45 14.23 3.88
C VAL A 438 -10.44 13.34 4.65
N LEU A 439 -10.12 12.05 4.79
CA LEU A 439 -10.99 11.03 5.37
C LEU A 439 -10.31 10.30 6.53
N ILE A 440 -11.13 9.75 7.43
CA ILE A 440 -10.72 8.74 8.42
C ILE A 440 -11.60 7.50 8.21
N ASN A 441 -11.00 6.33 7.97
CA ASN A 441 -11.68 5.08 7.65
C ASN A 441 -12.74 5.24 6.55
N GLY A 442 -12.41 5.99 5.50
CA GLY A 442 -13.28 6.24 4.34
C GLY A 442 -14.42 7.23 4.58
N ARG A 443 -14.49 7.91 5.73
CA ARG A 443 -15.57 8.86 6.04
C ARG A 443 -15.07 10.26 6.28
N GLY A 444 -15.84 11.24 5.80
CA GLY A 444 -15.62 12.65 6.02
C GLY A 444 -16.92 13.47 6.01
N ARG A 445 -16.77 14.79 6.00
CA ARG A 445 -17.83 15.77 5.75
C ARG A 445 -17.31 16.87 4.84
N PHE A 446 -18.09 17.22 3.84
CA PHE A 446 -17.80 18.32 2.92
C PHE A 446 -18.90 19.40 2.98
N ASP A 447 -18.51 20.66 2.79
CA ASP A 447 -19.45 21.80 2.71
C ASP A 447 -20.08 21.85 1.31
N CYS A 448 -21.30 21.35 1.16
CA CYS A 448 -21.96 21.25 -0.14
C CYS A 448 -22.22 22.60 -0.83
N SER A 449 -22.07 23.73 -0.11
CA SER A 449 -22.13 25.06 -0.71
C SER A 449 -20.87 25.42 -1.52
N LYS A 450 -19.75 24.73 -1.27
CA LYS A 450 -18.47 24.92 -1.95
C LYS A 450 -18.29 23.88 -3.06
N ARG A 451 -19.09 24.00 -4.13
CA ARG A 451 -18.94 23.15 -5.31
C ARG A 451 -17.48 23.06 -5.76
N SER A 452 -16.93 21.86 -5.79
CA SER A 452 -15.50 21.64 -6.07
C SER A 452 -15.21 21.09 -7.47
N TYR A 453 -16.23 20.61 -8.18
CA TYR A 453 -16.18 20.31 -9.60
C TYR A 453 -17.47 20.75 -10.31
N ASP A 454 -17.34 21.23 -11.55
CA ASP A 454 -18.48 21.49 -12.44
C ASP A 454 -18.82 20.24 -13.27
N ASN A 455 -20.00 20.19 -13.92
CA ASN A 455 -20.38 19.16 -14.91
C ASN A 455 -19.53 19.26 -16.21
N ALA A 456 -18.27 19.67 -16.09
CA ALA A 456 -17.29 19.66 -17.16
C ALA A 456 -16.88 18.21 -17.43
N SER A 457 -16.49 17.93 -18.66
CA SER A 457 -16.04 16.64 -19.20
C SER A 457 -14.83 16.07 -18.43
N GLN A 458 -15.07 15.55 -17.23
CA GLN A 458 -14.09 14.80 -16.44
C GLN A 458 -14.06 13.37 -16.97
N TRP A 459 -12.86 12.82 -17.10
CA TRP A 459 -12.65 11.48 -17.62
C TRP A 459 -12.59 10.46 -16.48
N LEU A 460 -13.38 9.41 -16.60
CA LEU A 460 -13.21 8.14 -15.89
C LEU A 460 -11.87 7.50 -16.26
N GLY A 461 -11.52 6.42 -15.57
CA GLY A 461 -10.24 5.72 -15.73
C GLY A 461 -9.89 5.18 -17.13
N SER A 462 -10.76 5.33 -18.13
CA SER A 462 -10.51 4.91 -19.52
C SER A 462 -10.80 5.98 -20.58
N ASN A 463 -10.62 7.26 -20.27
CA ASN A 463 -10.90 8.31 -21.26
C ASN A 463 -12.38 8.28 -21.75
N LEU A 464 -13.31 7.86 -20.86
CA LEU A 464 -14.75 8.05 -21.01
C LEU A 464 -15.21 9.19 -20.13
N GLU A 465 -16.06 10.08 -20.64
CA GLU A 465 -16.63 11.15 -19.83
C GLU A 465 -17.50 10.57 -18.71
N SER A 466 -17.29 11.05 -17.49
CA SER A 466 -18.18 10.78 -16.36
C SER A 466 -19.51 11.50 -16.57
N ASP A 467 -20.61 10.80 -16.33
CA ASP A 467 -21.98 11.36 -16.29
C ASP A 467 -22.34 11.93 -14.90
N LEU A 468 -21.35 12.11 -14.01
CA LEU A 468 -21.57 12.70 -12.69
C LEU A 468 -22.09 14.14 -12.80
N GLU A 469 -23.27 14.35 -12.23
CA GLU A 469 -23.74 15.68 -11.87
C GLU A 469 -23.36 15.98 -10.42
N TRP A 470 -23.10 17.25 -10.10
CA TRP A 470 -22.83 17.67 -8.72
C TRP A 470 -23.95 17.21 -7.79
N THR A 471 -23.63 16.22 -6.96
CA THR A 471 -24.53 15.61 -5.98
C THR A 471 -23.77 15.57 -4.66
N CYS A 472 -24.30 16.27 -3.66
CA CYS A 472 -23.66 16.41 -2.37
C CYS A 472 -24.72 16.34 -1.26
N VAL A 473 -24.40 15.61 -0.20
CA VAL A 473 -25.22 15.45 1.00
C VAL A 473 -24.49 16.08 2.19
N ASP A 474 -25.05 17.16 2.74
CA ASP A 474 -24.52 17.81 3.94
C ASP A 474 -24.59 16.87 5.16
N GLU A 475 -23.71 17.08 6.14
CA GLU A 475 -23.69 16.32 7.40
C GLU A 475 -23.57 14.80 7.23
N ALA A 476 -22.80 14.36 6.22
CA ALA A 476 -22.42 12.96 6.07
C ALA A 476 -21.83 12.41 7.40
N PRO A 477 -22.17 11.18 7.82
CA PRO A 477 -21.67 10.63 9.08
C PRO A 477 -20.14 10.56 9.14
N LEU A 478 -19.55 11.05 10.22
CA LEU A 478 -18.10 10.92 10.47
C LEU A 478 -17.76 9.52 10.98
N ALA A 479 -16.51 9.10 10.83
CA ALA A 479 -16.06 7.86 11.45
C ALA A 479 -16.22 7.91 12.98
N ALA A 480 -16.54 6.77 13.58
CA ALA A 480 -16.65 6.64 15.02
C ALA A 480 -16.00 5.36 15.57
N PHE A 481 -15.52 5.45 16.80
CA PHE A 481 -14.79 4.41 17.50
C PHE A 481 -15.27 4.28 18.95
N ARG A 482 -15.12 3.10 19.55
CA ARG A 482 -15.50 2.82 20.93
C ARG A 482 -14.29 2.68 21.84
N PHE A 483 -14.20 3.51 22.87
CA PHE A 483 -13.23 3.37 23.95
C PHE A 483 -13.91 2.84 25.22
N GLN A 484 -13.12 2.23 26.10
CA GLN A 484 -13.52 1.81 27.44
C GLN A 484 -12.70 2.53 28.50
N SER A 485 -13.35 3.23 29.44
CA SER A 485 -12.66 3.97 30.49
C SER A 485 -11.61 3.12 31.24
N GLY A 486 -10.40 3.67 31.39
CA GLY A 486 -9.29 3.03 32.10
C GLY A 486 -8.55 1.95 31.31
N LYS A 487 -8.92 1.68 30.06
CA LYS A 487 -8.27 0.68 29.20
C LYS A 487 -7.23 1.30 28.26
N VAL A 488 -6.24 0.50 27.88
CA VAL A 488 -5.25 0.84 26.85
C VAL A 488 -5.68 0.28 25.50
N HIS A 489 -5.84 1.16 24.52
CA HIS A 489 -6.33 0.85 23.18
C HIS A 489 -5.18 0.96 22.16
N ARG A 490 -5.01 -0.07 21.34
CA ARG A 490 -4.12 -0.03 20.16
C ARG A 490 -4.89 0.48 18.95
N LEU A 491 -4.34 1.49 18.28
CA LEU A 491 -4.83 2.01 17.01
C LEU A 491 -3.73 1.82 15.96
N ARG A 492 -4.12 1.39 14.76
CA ARG A 492 -3.20 1.04 13.67
C ARG A 492 -3.31 2.08 12.57
N LEU A 493 -2.53 3.15 12.70
CA LEU A 493 -2.60 4.31 11.82
C LEU A 493 -1.92 3.98 10.48
N MET A 494 -2.54 4.37 9.38
CA MET A 494 -1.94 4.21 8.05
C MET A 494 -2.37 5.33 7.11
N ASN A 495 -1.41 5.96 6.43
CA ASN A 495 -1.71 6.92 5.38
C ASN A 495 -1.73 6.21 4.02
N HIS A 496 -2.92 6.05 3.45
CA HIS A 496 -3.15 5.45 2.14
C HIS A 496 -3.59 6.47 1.08
N GLY A 497 -3.42 7.77 1.38
CA GLY A 497 -3.75 8.85 0.47
C GLY A 497 -2.89 8.87 -0.79
N ALA A 498 -3.13 9.83 -1.67
CA ALA A 498 -2.43 10.02 -2.93
C ALA A 498 -1.22 10.96 -2.80
N ASN A 499 -1.24 11.94 -1.89
CA ASN A 499 -0.15 12.92 -1.74
C ASN A 499 0.00 13.49 -0.32
N GLY A 500 -1.10 13.79 0.35
CA GLY A 500 -1.11 14.52 1.60
C GLY A 500 -0.32 13.85 2.72
N VAL A 501 0.51 14.62 3.41
CA VAL A 501 1.13 14.20 4.69
C VAL A 501 0.15 14.49 5.83
N HIS A 502 -0.27 13.44 6.54
CA HIS A 502 -1.26 13.54 7.60
C HIS A 502 -0.63 13.80 8.97
N LYS A 503 -1.29 14.65 9.76
CA LYS A 503 -1.04 14.92 11.18
C LYS A 503 -2.18 14.35 12.01
N PHE A 504 -1.92 13.28 12.74
CA PHE A 504 -2.90 12.57 13.56
C PHE A 504 -2.77 12.94 15.04
N SER A 505 -3.89 13.18 15.72
CA SER A 505 -3.96 13.40 17.18
C SER A 505 -5.31 12.98 17.76
N ILE A 506 -5.40 12.83 19.08
CA ILE A 506 -6.65 12.64 19.81
C ILE A 506 -6.72 13.72 20.90
N ASP A 507 -7.85 14.40 21.01
CA ASP A 507 -8.01 15.51 21.95
C ASP A 507 -7.68 15.09 23.38
N ASN A 508 -6.74 15.82 24.01
CA ASN A 508 -6.35 15.64 25.41
C ASN A 508 -5.74 14.27 25.73
N HIS A 509 -5.22 13.57 24.71
CA HIS A 509 -4.61 12.25 24.87
C HIS A 509 -3.22 12.21 24.22
N ASN A 510 -2.28 11.62 24.95
CA ASN A 510 -0.97 11.31 24.39
C ASN A 510 -1.02 9.98 23.64
N LEU A 511 -0.15 9.84 22.63
CA LEU A 511 -0.01 8.67 21.78
C LEU A 511 1.32 7.99 22.08
N THR A 512 1.30 6.75 22.58
CA THR A 512 2.53 5.95 22.74
C THR A 512 2.76 5.11 21.49
N VAL A 513 3.70 5.50 20.64
CA VAL A 513 4.06 4.78 19.42
C VAL A 513 4.84 3.51 19.78
N ILE A 514 4.41 2.36 19.25
CA ILE A 514 5.01 1.04 19.50
C ILE A 514 5.54 0.35 18.23
N ALA A 515 5.16 0.82 17.05
CA ALA A 515 5.72 0.39 15.77
C ALA A 515 5.65 1.51 14.74
N THR A 516 6.58 1.49 13.78
CA THR A 516 6.52 2.28 12.55
C THR A 516 6.63 1.33 11.37
N ASP A 517 5.72 1.44 10.41
CA ASP A 517 5.57 0.46 9.33
C ASP A 517 5.45 -0.97 9.93
N TYR A 518 6.14 -1.97 9.39
CA TYR A 518 6.20 -3.32 9.97
C TYR A 518 7.26 -3.51 11.08
N VAL A 519 7.86 -2.43 11.57
CA VAL A 519 8.99 -2.51 12.51
C VAL A 519 8.54 -2.07 13.90
N PRO A 520 8.43 -3.00 14.88
CA PRO A 520 8.25 -2.63 16.28
C PRO A 520 9.39 -1.76 16.78
N VAL A 521 9.08 -0.74 17.56
CA VAL A 521 10.04 0.23 18.10
C VAL A 521 10.05 0.18 19.62
N VAL A 522 11.12 0.71 20.23
CA VAL A 522 11.13 1.04 21.65
C VAL A 522 10.05 2.12 21.86
N PRO A 523 9.07 1.89 22.75
CA PRO A 523 7.93 2.78 22.86
C PRO A 523 8.32 4.21 23.23
N TYR A 524 7.76 5.19 22.52
CA TYR A 524 7.93 6.61 22.83
C TYR A 524 6.58 7.33 22.73
N THR A 525 6.45 8.45 23.46
CA THR A 525 5.19 9.17 23.55
C THR A 525 5.25 10.49 22.78
N THR A 526 4.21 10.79 22.01
CA THR A 526 4.03 12.04 21.27
C THR A 526 2.57 12.50 21.36
N ASP A 527 2.34 13.78 21.08
CA ASP A 527 1.00 14.36 20.96
C ASP A 527 0.44 14.22 19.54
N VAL A 528 1.33 14.18 18.55
CA VAL A 528 0.98 14.16 17.12
C VAL A 528 1.85 13.14 16.41
N VAL A 529 1.22 12.28 15.61
CA VAL A 529 1.92 11.39 14.68
C VAL A 529 1.81 11.96 13.28
N THR A 530 2.95 12.12 12.61
CA THR A 530 3.00 12.53 11.19
C THR A 530 3.20 11.29 10.33
N LEU A 531 2.40 11.12 9.27
CA LEU A 531 2.51 10.02 8.32
C LEU A 531 2.54 10.56 6.88
N GLY A 532 3.64 10.30 6.18
CA GLY A 532 3.69 10.38 4.72
C GLY A 532 2.90 9.27 4.06
N VAL A 533 2.59 9.42 2.77
CA VAL A 533 1.89 8.38 2.01
C VAL A 533 2.64 7.05 2.09
N GLY A 534 1.93 5.96 2.37
CA GLY A 534 2.48 4.61 2.55
C GLY A 534 3.01 4.30 3.95
N GLN A 535 3.17 5.30 4.82
CA GLN A 535 3.67 5.10 6.17
C GLN A 535 2.58 4.65 7.15
N ARG A 536 2.97 3.84 8.13
CA ARG A 536 2.10 3.37 9.21
C ARG A 536 2.73 3.63 10.58
N ALA A 537 1.88 3.69 11.59
CA ALA A 537 2.30 3.69 12.98
C ALA A 537 1.26 2.99 13.85
N ASP A 538 1.73 2.16 14.78
CA ASP A 538 0.88 1.59 15.81
C ASP A 538 1.03 2.43 17.08
N VAL A 539 -0.10 2.90 17.61
CA VAL A 539 -0.13 3.74 18.80
C VAL A 539 -1.00 3.15 19.89
N LEU A 540 -0.58 3.31 21.13
CA LEU A 540 -1.35 2.98 22.33
C LEU A 540 -1.91 4.26 22.94
N VAL A 541 -3.19 4.21 23.30
CA VAL A 541 -3.95 5.32 23.88
C VAL A 541 -4.65 4.82 25.13
N THR A 542 -4.32 5.42 26.28
CA THR A 542 -5.04 5.13 27.52
C THR A 542 -6.30 5.97 27.57
N ALA A 543 -7.47 5.34 27.72
CA ALA A 543 -8.75 6.02 27.78
C ALA A 543 -8.96 6.65 29.18
N LEU A 544 -8.65 7.93 29.32
CA LEU A 544 -8.58 8.60 30.63
C LEU A 544 -9.88 9.29 31.07
N ASP A 545 -10.89 9.37 30.19
CA ASP A 545 -12.14 10.07 30.47
C ASP A 545 -13.22 9.19 31.15
N THR A 546 -14.30 9.84 31.57
CA THR A 546 -15.48 9.20 32.16
C THR A 546 -16.26 8.35 31.15
N PRO A 547 -16.98 7.31 31.57
CA PRO A 547 -17.78 6.46 30.68
C PRO A 547 -18.77 7.21 29.76
N GLU A 548 -19.25 8.39 30.17
CA GLU A 548 -20.20 9.21 29.41
C GLU A 548 -19.51 10.16 28.40
N ALA A 549 -18.18 10.17 28.33
CA ALA A 549 -17.43 11.12 27.52
C ALA A 549 -17.46 10.79 26.02
N ALA A 550 -17.42 11.84 25.21
CA ALA A 550 -17.19 11.76 23.77
C ALA A 550 -16.11 12.78 23.40
N ILE A 551 -15.08 12.34 22.69
CA ILE A 551 -13.92 13.16 22.31
C ILE A 551 -13.62 13.05 20.82
N TRP A 552 -12.90 14.03 20.28
CA TRP A 552 -12.45 14.00 18.89
C TRP A 552 -11.11 13.31 18.73
N MET A 553 -11.07 12.38 17.79
CA MET A 553 -9.89 11.99 17.03
C MET A 553 -9.76 12.92 15.82
N ARG A 554 -8.54 13.33 15.45
CA ARG A 554 -8.30 14.31 14.39
C ARG A 554 -7.23 13.84 13.43
N THR A 555 -7.45 14.11 12.15
CA THR A 555 -6.40 14.16 11.14
C THR A 555 -6.38 15.52 10.47
N SER A 556 -5.20 15.99 10.08
CA SER A 556 -5.04 17.22 9.32
C SER A 556 -4.00 17.02 8.21
N ALA A 557 -4.31 17.40 6.98
CA ALA A 557 -3.35 17.54 5.87
C ALA A 557 -3.34 19.00 5.41
N PRO A 558 -2.89 19.95 6.26
CA PRO A 558 -3.13 21.41 6.18
C PRO A 558 -2.64 22.09 4.91
N GLY A 559 -1.89 21.38 4.06
CA GLY A 559 -1.37 21.90 2.83
C GLY A 559 -0.18 22.83 3.04
N GLY A 560 0.67 22.79 2.03
CA GLY A 560 1.88 23.59 1.84
C GLY A 560 2.55 23.06 0.58
N GLU A 561 3.21 23.92 -0.19
CA GLU A 561 3.91 23.54 -1.43
C GLU A 561 4.74 22.25 -1.27
N PRO A 562 5.39 21.94 -0.12
CA PRO A 562 6.15 20.71 0.01
C PRO A 562 5.39 19.43 0.44
N CYS A 563 4.24 19.47 1.12
CA CYS A 563 3.72 18.27 1.83
C CYS A 563 2.53 17.57 1.17
N GLY A 564 2.08 18.05 0.01
CA GLY A 564 0.72 17.76 -0.46
C GLY A 564 -0.34 18.46 0.41
N GLY A 565 -1.49 18.79 -0.16
CA GLY A 565 -2.48 19.61 0.51
C GLY A 565 -3.91 19.27 0.17
N SER A 566 -4.79 19.80 1.01
CA SER A 566 -6.23 19.71 0.86
C SER A 566 -6.86 21.09 1.04
N ASP A 567 -7.89 21.38 0.25
CA ASP A 567 -8.71 22.58 0.41
C ASP A 567 -9.54 22.55 1.71
N ASN A 568 -9.85 21.34 2.20
CA ASN A 568 -10.49 21.11 3.51
C ASN A 568 -9.64 20.13 4.32
N PRO A 569 -8.54 20.61 4.92
CA PRO A 569 -7.49 19.74 5.41
C PRO A 569 -7.77 19.05 6.72
N ASP A 570 -8.74 19.53 7.50
CA ASP A 570 -9.02 19.02 8.83
C ASP A 570 -10.23 18.08 8.79
N MET A 571 -10.05 16.86 9.31
CA MET A 571 -11.14 15.90 9.48
C MET A 571 -11.14 15.31 10.89
N LYS A 572 -12.32 14.94 11.36
CA LYS A 572 -12.53 14.38 12.70
C LYS A 572 -13.20 13.02 12.64
N ALA A 573 -12.94 12.22 13.66
CA ALA A 573 -13.69 11.03 13.99
C ALA A 573 -14.09 11.07 15.47
N ALA A 574 -15.27 10.55 15.78
CA ALA A 574 -15.78 10.54 17.14
C ALA A 574 -15.26 9.32 17.92
N ILE A 575 -14.71 9.54 19.10
CA ILE A 575 -14.48 8.47 20.07
C ILE A 575 -15.58 8.56 21.13
N TYR A 576 -16.37 7.50 21.24
CA TYR A 576 -17.42 7.36 22.24
C TYR A 576 -16.98 6.36 23.31
N TYR A 577 -17.02 6.80 24.57
CA TYR A 577 -16.85 5.91 25.71
C TYR A 577 -18.13 5.09 25.95
N GLU A 578 -18.05 4.06 26.79
CA GLU A 578 -19.04 2.99 26.87
C GLU A 578 -20.49 3.43 27.16
N ASN A 579 -20.70 4.58 27.82
CA ASN A 579 -22.01 5.15 28.15
C ASN A 579 -22.32 6.46 27.40
N ALA A 580 -21.48 6.87 26.45
CA ALA A 580 -21.64 8.13 25.75
C ALA A 580 -22.91 8.17 24.86
N ASP A 581 -23.51 9.35 24.72
CA ASP A 581 -24.61 9.56 23.77
C ASP A 581 -24.05 9.62 22.34
N VAL A 582 -24.21 8.51 21.62
CA VAL A 582 -23.69 8.35 20.26
C VAL A 582 -24.45 9.19 19.21
N THR A 583 -25.57 9.81 19.58
CA THR A 583 -26.38 10.64 18.67
C THR A 583 -25.90 12.09 18.57
N VAL A 584 -24.88 12.46 19.35
CA VAL A 584 -24.35 13.81 19.40
C VAL A 584 -22.86 13.78 19.09
N ASP A 585 -22.43 14.71 18.23
CA ASP A 585 -21.01 14.91 17.93
C ASP A 585 -20.24 15.35 19.19
N PRO A 586 -19.01 14.84 19.43
CA PRO A 586 -18.13 15.31 20.49
C PRO A 586 -17.94 16.83 20.51
N LYS A 587 -17.61 17.37 21.69
CA LYS A 587 -17.37 18.80 21.91
C LYS A 587 -16.01 19.10 22.51
N SER A 588 -15.11 18.12 22.52
CA SER A 588 -13.76 18.33 23.01
C SER A 588 -13.02 19.35 22.14
N GLU A 589 -12.09 20.07 22.76
CA GLU A 589 -11.15 20.92 22.07
C GLU A 589 -9.74 20.34 22.22
N THR A 590 -8.92 20.54 21.20
CA THR A 590 -7.53 20.08 21.23
C THR A 590 -6.64 21.09 21.93
N THR A 591 -5.73 20.60 22.76
CA THR A 591 -4.60 21.37 23.30
C THR A 591 -3.31 21.15 22.50
N HIS A 592 -3.31 20.19 21.57
CA HIS A 592 -2.13 19.84 20.80
C HIS A 592 -1.90 20.85 19.68
N SER A 593 -0.64 21.20 19.45
CA SER A 593 -0.22 22.12 18.38
C SER A 593 0.93 21.50 17.61
N TYR A 594 0.95 21.71 16.30
CA TYR A 594 2.02 21.24 15.41
C TYR A 594 2.33 22.30 14.35
N ASN A 595 3.51 22.20 13.74
CA ASN A 595 3.85 22.99 12.58
C ASN A 595 3.16 22.40 11.34
N ALA A 596 2.16 23.11 10.81
CA ALA A 596 1.39 22.71 9.63
C ALA A 596 2.26 22.56 8.38
N SER A 597 3.35 23.33 8.26
CA SER A 597 4.23 23.31 7.09
C SER A 597 5.37 22.28 7.20
N ALA A 598 5.55 21.63 8.35
CA ALA A 598 6.58 20.62 8.52
C ALA A 598 6.08 19.27 8.00
N CYS A 599 6.72 18.74 6.95
CA CYS A 599 6.30 17.46 6.37
C CYS A 599 6.91 16.25 7.11
N LEU A 600 8.09 16.41 7.71
CA LEU A 600 8.84 15.28 8.26
C LEU A 600 8.14 14.58 9.44
N ASN A 601 8.46 13.29 9.61
CA ASN A 601 8.12 12.52 10.80
C ASN A 601 8.80 13.12 12.06
N ALA A 602 8.57 12.49 13.22
CA ALA A 602 9.41 12.75 14.41
C ALA A 602 10.90 12.55 14.07
N ASP A 603 11.81 13.18 14.82
CA ASP A 603 13.24 12.99 14.60
C ASP A 603 13.54 11.49 14.67
N PHE A 604 14.10 10.95 13.60
CA PHE A 604 14.40 9.53 13.49
C PHE A 604 15.41 9.08 14.55
N ALA A 605 16.15 10.01 15.17
CA ALA A 605 16.97 9.75 16.34
C ALA A 605 16.16 9.28 17.58
N ASP A 606 14.87 9.65 17.65
CA ASP A 606 13.95 9.24 18.72
C ASP A 606 13.27 7.90 18.42
N VAL A 607 13.43 7.35 17.21
CA VAL A 607 12.79 6.10 16.77
C VAL A 607 13.83 4.99 16.67
N THR A 608 13.89 4.15 17.70
CA THR A 608 14.80 3.01 17.77
C THR A 608 14.03 1.70 17.59
N PRO A 609 14.38 0.83 16.63
CA PRO A 609 13.77 -0.49 16.51
C PRO A 609 13.93 -1.32 17.79
N ALA A 610 12.89 -2.05 18.18
CA ALA A 610 12.89 -2.90 19.37
C ALA A 610 13.88 -4.07 19.23
N TYR A 611 13.94 -4.68 18.04
CA TYR A 611 14.97 -5.66 17.68
C TYR A 611 16.15 -4.93 17.04
N ALA A 612 17.30 -4.96 17.71
CA ALA A 612 18.48 -4.23 17.29
C ALA A 612 19.22 -4.95 16.16
N ILE A 613 19.40 -4.26 15.04
CA ILE A 613 20.19 -4.77 13.91
C ILE A 613 21.20 -3.72 13.49
N THR A 614 22.48 -4.10 13.47
CA THR A 614 23.55 -3.27 12.91
C THR A 614 23.64 -3.55 11.40
N PRO A 615 23.54 -2.52 10.54
CA PRO A 615 23.68 -2.69 9.09
C PRO A 615 25.04 -3.27 8.72
N SER A 616 25.13 -3.98 7.59
CA SER A 616 26.41 -4.53 7.12
C SER A 616 27.36 -3.42 6.64
N ASN A 617 28.68 -3.69 6.67
CA ASN A 617 29.71 -2.69 6.35
C ASN A 617 30.25 -2.76 4.91
N ASN A 618 30.02 -3.86 4.16
CA ASN A 618 30.54 -3.99 2.81
C ASN A 618 29.50 -3.53 1.78
N THR A 619 29.44 -2.21 1.63
CA THR A 619 28.31 -1.55 1.00
C THR A 619 28.69 -0.91 -0.32
N TYR A 620 27.81 -1.01 -1.32
CA TYR A 620 27.90 -0.25 -2.55
C TYR A 620 27.08 1.05 -2.42
N LEU A 621 27.66 2.19 -2.80
CA LEU A 621 26.96 3.47 -2.80
C LEU A 621 26.36 3.73 -4.19
N GLN A 622 25.05 4.00 -4.22
CA GLN A 622 24.33 4.45 -5.40
C GLN A 622 23.72 5.82 -5.13
N ASP A 623 24.22 6.83 -5.83
CA ASP A 623 23.65 8.18 -5.81
C ASP A 623 22.44 8.25 -6.76
N LEU A 624 21.36 8.88 -6.29
CA LEU A 624 20.11 9.07 -7.01
C LEU A 624 19.69 10.54 -6.92
N ASP A 625 19.58 11.20 -8.07
CA ASP A 625 19.13 12.58 -8.17
C ASP A 625 17.69 12.65 -8.66
N LEU A 626 16.84 13.34 -7.91
CA LEU A 626 15.45 13.55 -8.26
C LEU A 626 15.26 14.90 -8.93
N THR A 627 14.55 14.91 -10.05
CA THR A 627 14.24 16.14 -10.80
C THR A 627 12.83 16.10 -11.36
N LEU A 628 12.22 17.27 -11.49
CA LEU A 628 11.00 17.48 -12.26
C LEU A 628 11.35 18.38 -13.46
N VAL A 629 11.05 17.91 -14.66
CA VAL A 629 11.36 18.62 -15.90
C VAL A 629 10.18 18.62 -16.86
N ARG A 630 10.29 19.42 -17.92
CA ARG A 630 9.37 19.38 -19.05
C ARG A 630 10.07 18.77 -20.27
N ASN A 631 9.48 17.73 -20.86
CA ASN A 631 10.03 17.07 -22.03
C ASN A 631 9.81 17.86 -23.34
N GLU A 632 10.29 17.33 -24.47
CA GLU A 632 10.21 18.02 -25.78
C GLU A 632 8.77 18.27 -26.24
N THR A 633 7.83 17.41 -25.87
CA THR A 633 6.39 17.56 -26.16
C THR A 633 5.68 18.52 -25.19
N GLY A 634 6.37 18.96 -24.15
CA GLY A 634 5.82 19.86 -23.15
C GLY A 634 5.23 19.17 -21.92
N ASN A 635 5.30 17.84 -21.82
CA ASN A 635 4.76 17.07 -20.69
C ASN A 635 5.71 17.09 -19.49
N PHE A 636 5.15 16.96 -18.29
CA PHE A 636 5.95 16.84 -17.06
C PHE A 636 6.49 15.44 -16.88
N GLU A 637 7.73 15.35 -16.41
CA GLU A 637 8.38 14.09 -16.07
C GLU A 637 9.08 14.23 -14.73
N PHE A 638 8.79 13.29 -13.83
CA PHE A 638 9.57 13.08 -12.63
C PHE A 638 10.65 12.05 -12.94
N ARG A 639 11.91 12.47 -12.82
CA ARG A 639 13.05 11.67 -13.24
C ARG A 639 13.92 11.29 -12.06
N VAL A 640 14.48 10.09 -12.12
CA VAL A 640 15.55 9.62 -11.25
C VAL A 640 16.81 9.47 -12.12
N ASN A 641 17.89 10.16 -11.77
CA ASN A 641 19.14 10.21 -12.56
C ASN A 641 18.91 10.56 -14.05
N GLY A 642 17.98 11.49 -14.30
CA GLY A 642 17.66 11.97 -15.64
C GLY A 642 16.83 11.03 -16.51
N GLN A 643 16.42 9.86 -15.99
CA GLN A 643 15.54 8.89 -16.64
C GLN A 643 14.13 8.95 -16.05
N VAL A 644 13.13 8.79 -16.92
CA VAL A 644 11.72 8.63 -16.54
C VAL A 644 11.38 7.14 -16.61
N TYR A 645 10.77 6.60 -15.56
CA TYR A 645 10.27 5.24 -15.58
C TYR A 645 9.01 5.15 -16.44
N HIS A 646 8.90 4.08 -17.23
CA HIS A 646 7.70 3.74 -17.98
C HIS A 646 7.57 2.22 -18.12
N ALA A 647 6.51 1.68 -17.50
CA ALA A 647 6.16 0.27 -17.55
C ALA A 647 5.87 -0.21 -18.97
N ASN A 648 6.08 -1.51 -19.19
CA ASN A 648 5.49 -2.24 -20.32
C ASN A 648 4.66 -3.39 -19.78
N PHE A 649 3.33 -3.23 -19.76
CA PHE A 649 2.41 -4.21 -19.18
C PHE A 649 2.48 -5.61 -19.83
N ASN A 650 2.95 -5.71 -21.07
CA ASN A 650 3.11 -6.99 -21.78
C ASN A 650 4.48 -7.65 -21.54
N LYS A 651 5.37 -7.04 -20.74
CA LYS A 651 6.74 -7.52 -20.53
C LYS A 651 7.16 -7.46 -19.06
N PRO A 652 6.71 -8.41 -18.21
CA PRO A 652 7.18 -8.51 -16.84
C PRO A 652 8.69 -8.78 -16.79
N LEU A 653 9.45 -7.89 -16.14
CA LEU A 653 10.90 -7.95 -16.07
C LEU A 653 11.42 -9.20 -15.35
N LEU A 654 10.72 -9.68 -14.32
CA LEU A 654 11.12 -10.89 -13.58
C LEU A 654 11.17 -12.11 -14.51
N LYS A 655 10.20 -12.25 -15.41
CA LYS A 655 10.18 -13.31 -16.43
C LYS A 655 11.37 -13.17 -17.39
N ASN A 656 11.63 -11.97 -17.90
CA ASN A 656 12.76 -11.71 -18.80
C ASN A 656 14.10 -12.12 -18.17
N VAL A 657 14.31 -11.76 -16.89
CA VAL A 657 15.51 -12.10 -16.13
C VAL A 657 15.67 -13.61 -15.98
N GLN A 658 14.59 -14.33 -15.64
CA GLN A 658 14.64 -15.78 -15.49
C GLN A 658 14.86 -16.54 -16.80
N GLU A 659 14.47 -15.96 -17.94
CA GLU A 659 14.80 -16.48 -19.27
C GLU A 659 16.26 -16.19 -19.68
N GLY A 660 17.05 -15.54 -18.82
CA GLY A 660 18.44 -15.15 -19.08
C GLY A 660 18.59 -13.91 -19.96
N ASN A 661 17.52 -13.13 -20.12
CA ASN A 661 17.54 -11.89 -20.90
C ASN A 661 17.73 -10.67 -19.99
N PHE A 662 18.96 -10.16 -19.96
CA PHE A 662 19.37 -8.97 -19.21
C PHE A 662 19.45 -7.71 -20.08
N THR A 663 18.76 -7.68 -21.22
CA THR A 663 18.69 -6.48 -22.06
C THR A 663 17.47 -5.67 -21.65
N PHE A 664 17.72 -4.52 -21.02
CA PHE A 664 16.67 -3.62 -20.53
C PHE A 664 16.56 -2.36 -21.39
N GLU A 665 15.32 -1.96 -21.70
CA GLU A 665 15.08 -0.65 -22.30
C GLU A 665 15.37 0.46 -21.26
N PRO A 666 15.96 1.60 -21.66
CA PRO A 666 16.31 2.67 -20.72
C PRO A 666 15.13 3.14 -19.86
N GLN A 667 13.91 3.22 -20.43
CA GLN A 667 12.72 3.65 -19.69
C GLN A 667 12.25 2.66 -18.62
N TRP A 668 12.75 1.43 -18.58
CA TRP A 668 12.45 0.50 -17.48
C TRP A 668 13.27 0.83 -16.22
N ASN A 669 14.24 1.76 -16.34
CA ASN A 669 15.04 2.32 -15.26
C ASN A 669 15.62 1.26 -14.31
N VAL A 670 16.19 0.20 -14.90
CA VAL A 670 16.76 -0.95 -14.17
C VAL A 670 18.17 -0.65 -13.72
N TYR A 671 18.46 -0.90 -12.44
CA TYR A 671 19.76 -0.84 -11.82
C TYR A 671 20.19 -2.27 -11.49
N ASP A 672 21.00 -2.88 -12.36
CA ASP A 672 21.42 -4.28 -12.32
C ASP A 672 22.90 -4.50 -11.96
N ASN A 673 23.67 -3.41 -11.89
CA ASN A 673 25.11 -3.43 -11.59
C ASN A 673 25.41 -2.77 -10.23
N LEU A 674 24.67 -3.19 -9.20
CA LEU A 674 24.87 -2.71 -7.83
C LEU A 674 25.84 -3.63 -7.08
N GLY A 675 27.03 -3.13 -6.80
CA GLY A 675 28.05 -3.85 -6.05
C GLY A 675 28.92 -4.80 -6.87
N GLY A 676 29.72 -5.61 -6.16
CA GLY A 676 30.59 -6.64 -6.72
C GLY A 676 30.69 -7.86 -5.80
N PRO A 677 31.60 -8.81 -6.10
CA PRO A 677 31.76 -10.00 -5.26
C PRO A 677 31.99 -9.65 -3.79
N GLY A 678 31.11 -10.15 -2.93
CA GLY A 678 31.14 -9.94 -1.49
C GLY A 678 30.41 -8.69 -0.99
N THR A 679 29.88 -7.82 -1.87
CA THR A 679 28.97 -6.74 -1.45
C THR A 679 27.77 -7.34 -0.73
N THR A 680 27.47 -6.81 0.46
CA THR A 680 26.39 -7.31 1.33
C THR A 680 25.20 -6.38 1.38
N SER A 681 25.38 -5.10 1.06
CA SER A 681 24.34 -4.07 1.11
C SER A 681 24.55 -2.99 0.05
N VAL A 682 23.50 -2.21 -0.17
CA VAL A 682 23.53 -0.99 -0.99
C VAL A 682 23.06 0.18 -0.15
N ILE A 683 23.77 1.30 -0.21
CA ILE A 683 23.28 2.60 0.23
C ILE A 683 22.71 3.33 -0.98
N LEU A 684 21.44 3.72 -0.88
CA LEU A 684 20.83 4.69 -1.78
C LEU A 684 20.97 6.07 -1.13
N ASN A 685 21.76 6.94 -1.76
CA ASN A 685 21.86 8.34 -1.40
C ASN A 685 20.95 9.14 -2.34
N VAL A 686 19.77 9.52 -1.85
CA VAL A 686 18.75 10.18 -2.66
C VAL A 686 18.78 11.67 -2.40
N THR A 687 19.18 12.45 -3.41
CA THR A 687 19.16 13.92 -3.39
C THR A 687 17.85 14.42 -3.99
N ASN A 688 17.13 15.24 -3.23
CA ASN A 688 15.92 15.88 -3.70
C ASN A 688 16.22 17.29 -4.20
N ASN A 689 16.14 17.52 -5.51
CA ASN A 689 16.34 18.86 -6.08
C ASN A 689 15.03 19.65 -6.22
N MET A 690 13.91 19.17 -5.64
CA MET A 690 12.59 19.78 -5.82
C MET A 690 12.09 20.47 -4.53
N PRO A 691 11.15 21.43 -4.64
CA PRO A 691 10.47 22.04 -3.51
C PRO A 691 9.41 21.13 -2.87
N LEU A 692 9.32 19.87 -3.32
CA LEU A 692 8.31 18.90 -2.90
C LEU A 692 8.92 17.88 -1.95
N THR A 693 8.14 17.34 -1.02
CA THR A 693 8.51 16.18 -0.20
C THR A 693 8.08 14.92 -0.93
N HIS A 694 8.92 13.89 -0.91
CA HIS A 694 8.64 12.62 -1.57
C HIS A 694 8.68 11.47 -0.56
N PRO A 695 7.56 10.79 -0.25
CA PRO A 695 7.59 9.52 0.45
C PRO A 695 8.15 8.45 -0.48
N PHE A 696 9.39 7.99 -0.27
CA PHE A 696 10.00 6.93 -1.06
C PHE A 696 9.79 5.57 -0.40
N HIS A 697 9.23 4.64 -1.17
CA HIS A 697 8.94 3.26 -0.77
C HIS A 697 9.88 2.29 -1.51
N LEU A 698 10.39 1.29 -0.78
CA LEU A 698 11.18 0.19 -1.35
C LEU A 698 10.41 -1.13 -1.19
N HIS A 699 10.17 -1.80 -2.31
CA HIS A 699 9.57 -3.14 -2.32
C HIS A 699 10.57 -4.20 -1.81
N GLY A 700 10.05 -5.30 -1.27
CA GLY A 700 10.85 -6.48 -0.90
C GLY A 700 11.76 -6.30 0.33
N HIS A 701 11.84 -5.10 0.91
CA HIS A 701 12.81 -4.77 1.94
C HIS A 701 12.26 -3.80 3.00
N ASN A 702 12.69 -4.01 4.24
CA ASN A 702 12.87 -2.90 5.15
C ASN A 702 14.30 -2.37 5.00
N PHE A 703 14.47 -1.05 4.90
CA PHE A 703 15.77 -0.39 4.86
C PHE A 703 16.09 0.30 6.18
N TYR A 704 17.38 0.47 6.43
CA TYR A 704 17.93 1.30 7.49
C TYR A 704 17.99 2.76 7.04
N VAL A 705 17.47 3.68 7.85
CA VAL A 705 17.57 5.12 7.61
C VAL A 705 18.85 5.62 8.27
N LEU A 706 19.87 5.90 7.45
CA LEU A 706 21.18 6.32 7.94
C LEU A 706 21.19 7.80 8.31
N ASN A 707 20.59 8.64 7.46
CA ASN A 707 20.41 10.06 7.73
C ASN A 707 19.35 10.68 6.80
N VAL A 708 18.65 11.69 7.30
CA VAL A 708 17.70 12.51 6.55
C VAL A 708 17.91 13.96 6.98
N GLN A 709 18.02 14.86 6.02
CA GLN A 709 18.23 16.28 6.31
C GLN A 709 17.52 17.17 5.31
N GLU A 710 16.79 18.16 5.82
CA GLU A 710 16.21 19.24 5.02
C GLU A 710 17.31 20.16 4.48
N GLY A 711 17.16 20.57 3.22
CA GLY A 711 18.00 21.62 2.66
C GLY A 711 17.41 23.00 2.89
N SER A 712 18.29 24.00 3.05
CA SER A 712 17.88 25.38 2.83
C SER A 712 17.70 25.55 1.32
N GLY A 713 16.46 25.47 0.84
CA GLY A 713 16.16 25.66 -0.58
C GLY A 713 16.81 26.93 -1.16
N PRO A 714 17.04 26.99 -2.47
CA PRO A 714 17.81 28.06 -3.07
C PRO A 714 17.16 29.43 -2.90
N ALA A 715 17.98 30.48 -2.72
CA ALA A 715 17.51 31.87 -2.58
C ALA A 715 16.78 32.41 -3.84
N GLN A 716 16.86 31.70 -4.96
CA GLN A 716 16.09 31.95 -6.17
C GLN A 716 15.41 30.65 -6.63
N ALA A 717 14.20 30.41 -6.14
CA ALA A 717 13.32 29.41 -6.72
C ALA A 717 12.92 29.86 -8.14
N GLN A 718 13.04 28.95 -9.10
CA GLN A 718 12.68 29.09 -10.52
C GLN A 718 13.70 29.78 -11.42
N ARG A 719 14.74 29.03 -11.80
CA ARG A 719 15.40 29.25 -13.09
C ARG A 719 14.53 28.60 -14.18
N PRO A 720 14.43 29.15 -15.41
CA PRO A 720 13.79 28.43 -16.50
C PRO A 720 14.53 27.11 -16.74
N GLY A 721 13.84 25.99 -16.53
CA GLY A 721 14.34 24.66 -16.85
C GLY A 721 14.23 24.36 -18.34
N PRO A 722 14.60 23.14 -18.76
CA PRO A 722 14.42 22.67 -20.13
C PRO A 722 12.98 22.91 -20.63
N ASN A 723 12.84 23.33 -21.89
CA ASN A 723 11.54 23.54 -22.55
C ASN A 723 10.59 24.53 -21.85
N ASN A 724 11.11 25.53 -21.14
CA ASN A 724 10.32 26.44 -20.27
C ASN A 724 9.61 25.70 -19.12
N GLY A 725 10.10 24.51 -18.76
CA GLY A 725 9.71 23.79 -17.56
C GLY A 725 10.32 24.38 -16.28
N PRO A 726 9.99 23.80 -15.12
CA PRO A 726 10.61 24.21 -13.88
C PRO A 726 12.11 23.87 -13.88
N GLY A 727 12.93 24.77 -13.34
CA GLY A 727 14.35 24.57 -13.12
C GLY A 727 14.69 24.84 -11.67
N PHE A 728 15.33 23.86 -11.05
CA PHE A 728 15.69 23.88 -9.63
C PHE A 728 17.21 23.86 -9.46
N GLU A 729 17.69 24.42 -8.36
CA GLU A 729 19.10 24.28 -7.98
C GLU A 729 19.31 22.94 -7.26
N ASP A 730 20.56 22.49 -7.23
CA ASP A 730 20.92 21.25 -6.56
C ASP A 730 20.58 21.32 -5.07
N GLY A 731 19.95 20.26 -4.57
CA GLY A 731 19.66 20.06 -3.16
C GLY A 731 20.93 19.83 -2.35
N LEU A 732 20.74 19.75 -1.03
CA LEU A 732 21.79 19.35 -0.12
C LEU A 732 22.20 17.90 -0.40
N ALA A 733 23.48 17.70 -0.74
CA ALA A 733 24.05 16.36 -0.86
C ALA A 733 24.41 15.78 0.51
N TRP A 734 24.27 14.46 0.64
CA TRP A 734 24.73 13.73 1.82
C TRP A 734 26.26 13.80 1.97
N ASP A 735 26.74 14.08 3.18
CA ASP A 735 28.16 14.20 3.51
C ASP A 735 28.78 12.88 4.03
N GLY A 736 28.04 11.77 3.96
CA GLY A 736 28.44 10.47 4.52
C GLY A 736 28.15 10.33 6.02
N SER A 737 27.54 11.33 6.66
CA SER A 737 27.18 11.24 8.08
C SER A 737 26.07 10.23 8.33
N VAL A 738 26.24 9.40 9.36
CA VAL A 738 25.24 8.40 9.78
C VAL A 738 24.87 8.66 11.23
N LYS A 739 23.58 8.61 11.55
CA LYS A 739 23.10 8.66 12.93
C LYS A 739 22.73 7.26 13.41
N ASN A 740 23.10 6.95 14.64
CA ASN A 740 22.78 5.69 15.32
C ASN A 740 23.10 4.42 14.50
N PHE A 741 24.30 4.32 13.91
CA PHE A 741 24.67 3.18 13.06
C PHE A 741 24.56 1.81 13.76
N ALA A 742 24.62 1.76 15.09
CA ALA A 742 24.48 0.50 15.83
C ALA A 742 23.08 -0.13 15.71
N ASN A 743 22.04 0.71 15.59
CA ASN A 743 20.64 0.27 15.43
C ASN A 743 19.80 1.42 14.81
N PRO A 744 20.05 1.78 13.54
CA PRO A 744 19.33 2.88 12.92
C PRO A 744 17.84 2.56 12.77
N MET A 745 17.02 3.59 12.63
CA MET A 745 15.61 3.42 12.31
C MET A 745 15.48 2.50 11.09
N ARG A 746 14.55 1.55 11.14
CA ARG A 746 14.30 0.60 10.06
C ARG A 746 12.83 0.65 9.67
N ARG A 747 12.55 0.71 8.37
CA ARG A 747 11.19 0.86 7.82
C ARG A 747 11.16 0.60 6.30
N ASP A 748 10.00 0.68 5.65
CA ASP A 748 9.86 0.51 4.19
C ASP A 748 9.53 1.79 3.41
N THR A 749 9.17 2.88 4.10
CA THR A 749 8.80 4.15 3.44
C THR A 749 9.36 5.37 4.15
N ILE A 750 10.15 6.23 3.49
CA ILE A 750 10.78 7.41 4.10
C ILE A 750 10.37 8.72 3.43
N LEU A 751 10.12 9.76 4.22
CA LEU A 751 9.89 11.11 3.70
C LEU A 751 11.22 11.76 3.34
N LEU A 752 11.41 12.03 2.06
CA LEU A 752 12.54 12.76 1.51
C LEU A 752 12.21 14.26 1.48
N PRO A 753 12.89 15.10 2.29
CA PRO A 753 12.54 16.50 2.43
C PRO A 753 12.88 17.34 1.18
N PRO A 754 12.22 18.49 0.99
CA PRO A 754 12.52 19.44 -0.08
C PRO A 754 13.97 19.92 -0.04
N TYR A 755 14.61 20.01 -1.21
CA TYR A 755 16.00 20.44 -1.37
C TYR A 755 17.01 19.70 -0.48
N GLY A 756 16.63 18.56 0.10
CA GLY A 756 17.42 17.82 1.07
C GLY A 756 17.89 16.47 0.52
N PHE A 757 18.17 15.55 1.43
CA PHE A 757 18.50 14.16 1.08
C PHE A 757 17.95 13.15 2.08
N ALA A 758 17.93 11.89 1.64
CA ALA A 758 17.80 10.71 2.50
C ALA A 758 18.85 9.68 2.08
N ALA A 759 19.66 9.25 3.04
CA ALA A 759 20.58 8.14 2.89
C ALA A 759 19.97 6.91 3.57
N ILE A 760 19.65 5.90 2.77
CA ILE A 760 19.09 4.63 3.26
C ILE A 760 19.99 3.47 2.85
N GLN A 761 20.03 2.41 3.66
CA GLN A 761 20.75 1.18 3.36
C GLN A 761 19.82 -0.01 3.40
N PHE A 762 19.91 -0.92 2.42
CA PHE A 762 19.24 -2.21 2.47
C PHE A 762 20.25 -3.34 2.24
N GLU A 763 19.96 -4.52 2.80
CA GLU A 763 20.80 -5.71 2.65
C GLU A 763 20.45 -6.43 1.34
N LEU A 764 21.44 -7.04 0.70
CA LEU A 764 21.27 -7.86 -0.52
C LEU A 764 20.84 -9.30 -0.15
N ASP A 765 19.81 -9.41 0.68
CA ASP A 765 19.33 -10.64 1.31
C ASP A 765 18.07 -11.24 0.65
N ASN A 766 17.47 -10.53 -0.31
CA ASN A 766 16.23 -10.91 -0.99
C ASN A 766 16.36 -10.80 -2.53
N PRO A 767 17.05 -11.76 -3.20
CA PRO A 767 17.24 -11.73 -4.64
C PRO A 767 15.94 -11.52 -5.42
N GLY A 768 15.92 -10.50 -6.29
CA GLY A 768 14.73 -10.12 -7.04
C GLY A 768 14.94 -8.87 -7.87
N ILE A 769 13.84 -8.38 -8.44
CA ILE A 769 13.75 -7.05 -9.04
C ILE A 769 12.72 -6.23 -8.26
N TRP A 770 13.18 -5.21 -7.56
CA TRP A 770 12.38 -4.48 -6.58
C TRP A 770 12.24 -3.02 -6.95
N PRO A 771 11.01 -2.51 -7.13
CA PRO A 771 10.77 -1.09 -7.31
C PRO A 771 11.21 -0.27 -6.09
N PHE A 772 11.81 0.89 -6.37
CA PHE A 772 12.04 1.95 -5.39
C PHE A 772 11.51 3.25 -5.96
N HIS A 773 10.44 3.78 -5.38
CA HIS A 773 9.67 4.85 -6.01
C HIS A 773 9.04 5.82 -5.02
N CYS A 774 8.66 7.00 -5.52
CA CYS A 774 7.82 7.91 -4.76
C CYS A 774 6.39 7.37 -4.66
N HIS A 775 5.80 7.41 -3.48
CA HIS A 775 4.44 6.95 -3.20
C HIS A 775 3.38 8.05 -3.38
N VAL A 776 3.77 9.24 -3.85
CA VAL A 776 2.79 10.22 -4.35
C VAL A 776 2.29 9.73 -5.69
N ALA A 777 0.98 9.52 -5.81
CA ALA A 777 0.37 8.80 -6.93
C ALA A 777 0.79 9.36 -8.30
N TRP A 778 0.67 10.67 -8.49
CA TRP A 778 1.07 11.32 -9.73
C TRP A 778 2.58 11.51 -9.91
N HIS A 779 3.38 11.45 -8.85
CA HIS A 779 4.84 11.45 -9.02
C HIS A 779 5.29 10.10 -9.60
N LEU A 780 4.71 8.99 -9.13
CA LEU A 780 4.93 7.67 -9.72
C LEU A 780 4.39 7.59 -11.15
N SER A 781 3.14 8.03 -11.40
CA SER A 781 2.59 8.15 -12.75
C SER A 781 3.47 9.03 -13.65
N GLY A 782 4.10 10.06 -13.11
CA GLY A 782 5.08 10.89 -13.84
C GLY A 782 6.47 10.27 -14.01
N GLY A 783 6.69 9.04 -13.52
CA GLY A 783 7.87 8.22 -13.75
C GLY A 783 8.93 8.23 -12.64
N GLN A 784 8.59 8.65 -11.42
CA GLN A 784 9.55 8.73 -10.30
C GLN A 784 9.84 7.37 -9.64
N SER A 785 10.44 6.46 -10.39
CA SER A 785 10.75 5.08 -9.97
C SER A 785 12.07 4.59 -10.55
N ILE A 786 12.74 3.70 -9.84
CA ILE A 786 13.80 2.82 -10.34
C ILE A 786 13.45 1.36 -10.03
N ASN A 787 14.02 0.42 -10.79
CA ASN A 787 13.89 -1.01 -10.52
C ASN A 787 15.25 -1.60 -10.17
N ILE A 788 15.40 -2.11 -8.96
CA ILE A 788 16.68 -2.62 -8.46
C ILE A 788 16.75 -4.13 -8.68
N LEU A 789 17.65 -4.58 -9.56
CA LEU A 789 17.91 -5.99 -9.82
C LEU A 789 19.22 -6.41 -9.17
N TYR A 790 19.20 -7.48 -8.37
CA TYR A 790 20.43 -8.07 -7.85
C TYR A 790 20.31 -9.58 -7.65
N ARG A 791 21.47 -10.24 -7.71
CA ARG A 791 21.60 -11.71 -7.58
C ARG A 791 20.58 -12.49 -8.42
N PRO A 792 20.49 -12.23 -9.74
CA PRO A 792 19.48 -12.85 -10.61
C PRO A 792 19.49 -14.38 -10.60
N ASP A 793 20.67 -14.98 -10.44
CA ASP A 793 20.83 -16.44 -10.37
C ASP A 793 20.25 -17.07 -9.07
N ASP A 794 20.04 -16.25 -8.03
CA ASP A 794 19.50 -16.70 -6.74
C ASP A 794 18.00 -16.39 -6.59
N ILE A 795 17.38 -15.75 -7.58
CA ILE A 795 15.94 -15.49 -7.59
C ILE A 795 15.20 -16.84 -7.58
N PRO A 796 14.23 -17.07 -6.66
CA PRO A 796 13.46 -18.30 -6.66
C PRO A 796 12.79 -18.53 -8.03
N THR A 797 12.78 -19.77 -8.51
CA THR A 797 12.23 -20.10 -9.83
C THR A 797 10.73 -19.78 -9.89
N LEU A 798 10.29 -19.06 -10.93
CA LEU A 798 8.88 -18.83 -11.19
C LEU A 798 8.14 -20.16 -11.28
N PRO A 799 7.03 -20.35 -10.55
CA PRO A 799 6.20 -21.53 -10.71
C PRO A 799 5.68 -21.65 -12.15
N GLU A 800 5.62 -22.88 -12.66
CA GLU A 800 5.11 -23.16 -14.01
C GLU A 800 3.69 -22.58 -14.17
N GLY A 801 3.46 -21.85 -15.26
CA GLY A 801 2.17 -21.22 -15.57
C GLY A 801 1.86 -19.91 -14.84
N PHE A 802 2.64 -19.52 -13.82
CA PHE A 802 2.30 -18.40 -12.94
C PHE A 802 2.12 -17.06 -13.67
N THR A 803 3.11 -16.66 -14.47
CA THR A 803 3.01 -15.44 -15.29
C THR A 803 2.38 -15.70 -16.65
N GLU A 804 2.41 -16.95 -17.14
CA GLU A 804 1.96 -17.27 -18.49
C GLU A 804 0.46 -17.12 -18.66
N GLU A 805 -0.34 -17.49 -17.66
CA GLU A 805 -1.80 -17.39 -17.75
C GLU A 805 -2.24 -15.92 -17.75
N THR A 806 -1.83 -15.15 -16.74
CA THR A 806 -2.16 -13.72 -16.63
C THR A 806 -1.65 -12.91 -17.82
N CYS A 807 -0.41 -13.16 -18.27
CA CYS A 807 0.13 -12.43 -19.42
C CYS A 807 -0.50 -12.83 -20.74
N LYS A 808 -0.88 -14.09 -20.94
CA LYS A 808 -1.61 -14.52 -22.14
C LYS A 808 -2.97 -13.83 -22.22
N ASP A 809 -3.68 -13.73 -21.10
CA ASP A 809 -4.98 -13.06 -21.03
C ASP A 809 -4.84 -11.55 -21.27
N TRP A 810 -3.80 -10.92 -20.68
CA TRP A 810 -3.48 -9.52 -20.92
C TRP A 810 -3.06 -9.23 -22.36
N ASP A 811 -2.21 -10.06 -22.95
CA ASP A 811 -1.79 -9.96 -24.36
C ASP A 811 -2.99 -10.06 -25.30
N TYR A 812 -3.91 -10.98 -25.01
CA TYR A 812 -5.15 -11.09 -25.77
C TYR A 812 -5.98 -9.81 -25.64
N TYR A 813 -6.24 -9.33 -24.41
CA TYR A 813 -6.99 -8.11 -24.15
C TYR A 813 -6.39 -6.89 -24.86
N SER A 814 -5.10 -6.62 -24.65
CA SER A 814 -4.37 -5.47 -25.19
C SER A 814 -4.17 -5.55 -26.72
N SER A 815 -4.27 -6.73 -27.33
CA SER A 815 -4.27 -6.86 -28.79
C SER A 815 -5.60 -6.44 -29.45
N GLN A 816 -6.70 -6.46 -28.69
CA GLN A 816 -8.05 -6.16 -29.19
C GLN A 816 -8.58 -4.81 -28.69
N ASN A 817 -8.00 -4.26 -27.62
CA ASN A 817 -8.45 -3.05 -26.95
C ASN A 817 -7.32 -2.03 -26.83
N VAL A 818 -7.67 -0.75 -26.82
CA VAL A 818 -6.71 0.31 -26.49
C VAL A 818 -6.48 0.28 -24.98
N VAL A 819 -5.22 0.20 -24.58
CA VAL A 819 -4.81 0.38 -23.18
C VAL A 819 -4.44 1.84 -23.00
N ASP A 820 -5.26 2.59 -22.25
CA ASP A 820 -5.04 4.01 -21.97
C ASP A 820 -3.94 4.22 -20.90
N GLN A 821 -2.73 3.76 -21.21
CA GLN A 821 -1.54 4.04 -20.43
C GLN A 821 -1.06 5.46 -20.74
N ILE A 822 -1.69 6.45 -20.09
CA ILE A 822 -1.35 7.87 -20.21
C ILE A 822 -0.12 8.27 -19.38
N ASP A 823 0.38 7.35 -18.56
CA ASP A 823 1.39 7.59 -17.54
C ASP A 823 2.47 6.47 -17.51
N ALA A 824 3.30 6.46 -16.46
CA ALA A 824 4.33 5.46 -16.26
C ALA A 824 3.79 4.02 -16.04
N GLY A 825 2.48 3.83 -15.88
CA GLY A 825 1.85 2.52 -15.71
C GLY A 825 2.08 1.87 -14.35
N ALA A 826 2.26 2.65 -13.29
CA ALA A 826 2.53 2.14 -11.94
C ALA A 826 1.76 2.91 -10.87
#